data_AF-A0A938LCH9-F1
#
_entry.id   AF-A0A938LCH9-F1
#
_cell.length_a   1.000
_cell.length_b   1.000
_cell.length_c   1.000
_cell.angle_alpha   90.00
_cell.angle_beta   90.00
_cell.angle_gamma   90.00
#
_symmetry.space_group_name_H-M   'P 1'
#
loop_
_entity.id
_entity.type
_entity.pdbx_description
1 polymer ?
#
loop_
_entity_poly.entity_id
_entity_poly.type
_entity_poly.pdbx_seq_one_letter_code
_entity_poly.pdbx_strand_id
1 'polypeptide(L)'
;MGGAPAPLDAAWFPNRLHAYVWRNWALVPHDRLARVIGATEDQIGRVALRMGLEPARGLTDAQLRRAHLTIIRRNWHLLPYDQLLALLDWAAERLAYTLREDDFFFVKVGNLKPKCEPLRWSEPTAEESARADEIAAIVRAHFPDGRLEGDQPLFAFIDALRAPVPPGASVRAEPRTDAIPASKDPLRIGYSYFALCGDPLIDRDLDPYPDGLLRRLALVGATAVWLHIELAHLAALPWNPDARIDQRREALRDLVVRSARHGLRVFLYLNEPRALPAKSTVFEHNPAWRGIEEQGYHAVCTSAPDVRAAIRDGIADLCRAVPELGGFFSITASENLTSCWSHGRGDTCPRCASRGPAEVIAEVSRTFAEGVALAGGRQRYVAWDWGWHDDWALDVIRRLPDSAQLMSVSEWSLPIERGGVKTEVGEYSISAIGPGPRAKRHWEAAQARGLRVAAKVQCGNTWEMSAVPYLPVLENVTRHAAALRELGVRDLLLGWTTGSHPSPNIDAMREIIEGGSIESLAERRHGPSAAPHVVRFWRACSEAFREFPYHIGCVYSAPLQMGPANPLWERPTGYRACMVGIPYDDLAAWRAVYPPDVFASQLEKVATGFETALAAFRDAVTEPTHAIVEEQAFAEAAAIHFASVANQSRAVVARDAGDSAALASRCDAEAKLAVRLHALQSRESRVGFEASNQYYYTPHDLVEKVVNCRRLEALARGSGTSK
;
A
#
# COMPACT_ATOMS: atom_id res chain seq x y z
N MET A 1 20.60 -1.06 11.07
CA MET A 1 20.10 0.31 11.33
C MET A 1 19.10 0.24 12.46
N GLY A 2 18.93 1.31 13.24
CA GLY A 2 17.95 1.35 14.33
C GLY A 2 18.34 0.61 15.62
N GLY A 3 17.42 0.57 16.58
CA GLY A 3 17.57 -0.19 17.82
C GLY A 3 17.57 -1.70 17.60
N ALA A 4 18.04 -2.45 18.59
CA ALA A 4 18.10 -3.92 18.56
C ALA A 4 17.45 -4.55 19.81
N PRO A 5 16.13 -4.35 20.02
CA PRO A 5 15.40 -4.95 21.15
C PRO A 5 15.36 -6.48 21.05
N ALA A 6 15.00 -7.13 22.16
CA ALA A 6 14.82 -8.58 22.20
C ALA A 6 13.65 -9.01 21.28
N PRO A 7 13.79 -10.09 20.49
CA PRO A 7 12.73 -10.58 19.62
C PRO A 7 11.50 -11.04 20.43
N LEU A 8 10.36 -11.16 19.74
CA LEU A 8 9.13 -11.66 20.35
C LEU A 8 8.99 -13.16 20.04
N ASP A 9 8.63 -13.93 21.05
CA ASP A 9 8.40 -15.37 20.92
C ASP A 9 6.93 -15.65 20.58
N ALA A 10 6.71 -16.41 19.51
CA ALA A 10 5.39 -16.91 19.16
C ALA A 10 5.00 -18.09 20.08
N ALA A 11 4.68 -17.78 21.35
CA ALA A 11 4.48 -18.75 22.44
C ALA A 11 3.30 -19.73 22.26
N TRP A 12 2.57 -19.61 21.15
CA TRP A 12 1.55 -20.59 20.73
C TRP A 12 2.13 -21.76 19.93
N PHE A 13 3.33 -21.62 19.39
CA PHE A 13 4.13 -22.71 18.84
C PHE A 13 5.01 -23.35 19.92
N PRO A 14 5.51 -24.59 19.70
CA PRO A 14 6.42 -25.24 20.63
C PRO A 14 7.71 -24.42 20.87
N ASN A 15 8.30 -23.88 19.80
CA ASN A 15 9.49 -23.04 19.87
C ASN A 15 9.64 -22.21 18.57
N ARG A 16 10.73 -21.43 18.48
CA ARG A 16 11.07 -20.59 17.31
C ARG A 16 11.31 -21.39 16.02
N LEU A 17 11.81 -22.63 16.11
CA LEU A 17 12.01 -23.52 14.96
C LEU A 17 10.66 -23.88 14.31
N HIS A 18 9.67 -24.23 15.13
CA HIS A 18 8.32 -24.55 14.65
C HIS A 18 7.65 -23.34 14.00
N ALA A 19 7.78 -22.15 14.61
CA ALA A 19 7.28 -20.90 14.02
C ALA A 19 7.95 -20.58 12.67
N TYR A 20 9.27 -20.81 12.56
CA TYR A 20 10.02 -20.63 11.31
C TYR A 20 9.56 -21.59 10.21
N VAL A 21 9.35 -22.86 10.52
CA VAL A 21 8.82 -23.83 9.56
C VAL A 21 7.42 -23.42 9.13
N TRP A 22 6.52 -23.15 10.09
CA TRP A 22 5.12 -22.78 9.81
C TRP A 22 4.99 -21.57 8.88
N ARG A 23 5.63 -20.46 9.23
CA ARG A 23 5.48 -19.18 8.50
C ARG A 23 6.14 -19.17 7.12
N ASN A 24 7.02 -20.12 6.82
CA ASN A 24 7.68 -20.17 5.52
C ASN A 24 7.28 -21.36 4.66
N TRP A 25 6.52 -22.32 5.21
CA TRP A 25 6.18 -23.60 4.58
C TRP A 25 5.66 -23.50 3.15
N ALA A 26 4.74 -22.54 2.90
CA ALA A 26 4.10 -22.32 1.60
C ALA A 26 4.86 -21.32 0.69
N LEU A 27 5.85 -20.60 1.22
CA LEU A 27 6.47 -19.47 0.53
C LEU A 27 7.89 -19.74 0.04
N VAL A 28 8.67 -20.51 0.80
CA VAL A 28 10.10 -20.69 0.54
C VAL A 28 10.38 -22.15 0.20
N PRO A 29 11.21 -22.43 -0.83
CA PRO A 29 11.66 -23.79 -1.13
C PRO A 29 12.23 -24.51 0.10
N HIS A 30 11.83 -25.76 0.31
CA HIS A 30 12.13 -26.51 1.53
C HIS A 30 13.64 -26.80 1.69
N ASP A 31 14.35 -27.00 0.59
CA ASP A 31 15.81 -27.13 0.56
C ASP A 31 16.50 -25.88 1.12
N ARG A 32 15.98 -24.70 0.76
CA ARG A 32 16.47 -23.41 1.25
C ARG A 32 16.15 -23.23 2.72
N LEU A 33 14.94 -23.61 3.15
CA LEU A 33 14.55 -23.55 4.56
C LEU A 33 15.47 -24.40 5.45
N ALA A 34 15.74 -25.62 4.99
CA ALA A 34 16.61 -26.55 5.68
C ALA A 34 18.05 -26.02 5.79
N ARG A 35 18.60 -25.53 4.66
CA ARG A 35 19.97 -24.99 4.57
C ARG A 35 20.24 -23.84 5.53
N VAL A 36 19.29 -22.90 5.67
CA VAL A 36 19.42 -21.70 6.53
C VAL A 36 19.70 -22.06 7.99
N ILE A 37 19.11 -23.14 8.49
CA ILE A 37 19.22 -23.56 9.90
C ILE A 37 20.10 -24.81 10.10
N GLY A 38 20.63 -25.40 9.02
CA GLY A 38 21.44 -26.62 9.08
C GLY A 38 20.62 -27.89 9.31
N ALA A 39 19.41 -27.97 8.76
CA ALA A 39 18.56 -29.16 8.75
C ALA A 39 18.60 -29.88 7.39
N THR A 40 17.86 -31.00 7.27
CA THR A 40 17.48 -31.64 6.01
C THR A 40 16.04 -31.31 5.61
N GLU A 41 15.68 -31.48 4.34
CA GLU A 41 14.29 -31.28 3.88
C GLU A 41 13.31 -32.20 4.60
N ASP A 42 13.70 -33.46 4.83
CA ASP A 42 12.88 -34.43 5.57
C ASP A 42 12.63 -33.96 7.01
N GLN A 43 13.64 -33.42 7.68
CA GLN A 43 13.51 -32.83 9.02
C GLN A 43 12.50 -31.66 9.05
N ILE A 44 12.57 -30.75 8.08
CA ILE A 44 11.60 -29.66 7.93
C ILE A 44 10.19 -30.21 7.69
N GLY A 45 10.07 -31.20 6.80
CA GLY A 45 8.81 -31.87 6.49
C GLY A 45 8.17 -32.56 7.70
N ARG A 46 8.95 -33.28 8.51
CA ARG A 46 8.46 -33.93 9.74
C ARG A 46 7.88 -32.92 10.72
N VAL A 47 8.55 -31.78 10.93
CA VAL A 47 8.06 -30.71 11.82
C VAL A 47 6.76 -30.11 11.29
N ALA A 48 6.69 -29.80 9.99
CA ALA A 48 5.49 -29.23 9.37
C ALA A 48 4.29 -30.18 9.47
N LEU A 49 4.46 -31.44 9.05
CA LEU A 49 3.40 -32.44 9.07
C LEU A 49 2.91 -32.75 10.50
N ARG A 50 3.82 -32.73 11.50
CA ARG A 50 3.45 -32.94 12.91
C ARG A 50 2.56 -31.82 13.45
N MET A 51 2.74 -30.58 12.97
CA MET A 51 1.85 -29.45 13.28
C MET A 51 0.53 -29.48 12.51
N GLY A 52 0.32 -30.48 11.64
CA GLY A 52 -0.90 -30.62 10.84
C GLY A 52 -0.91 -29.82 9.54
N LEU A 53 0.25 -29.33 9.08
CA LEU A 53 0.36 -28.72 7.75
C LEU A 53 0.26 -29.80 6.66
N GLU A 54 -0.32 -29.42 5.52
CA GLU A 54 -0.43 -30.26 4.33
C GLU A 54 0.83 -30.11 3.45
N PRO A 55 1.11 -31.03 2.50
CA PRO A 55 2.18 -30.83 1.53
C PRO A 55 2.08 -29.47 0.83
N ALA A 56 3.18 -28.71 0.83
CA ALA A 56 3.16 -27.34 0.31
C ALA A 56 2.99 -27.31 -1.21
N ARG A 57 2.14 -26.40 -1.72
CA ARG A 57 2.06 -26.12 -3.17
C ARG A 57 3.29 -25.37 -3.66
N GLY A 58 3.84 -24.51 -2.79
CA GLY A 58 4.99 -23.66 -3.09
C GLY A 58 4.67 -22.51 -4.05
N LEU A 59 5.66 -21.63 -4.23
CA LEU A 59 5.60 -20.52 -5.19
C LEU A 59 6.43 -20.82 -6.43
N THR A 60 6.02 -20.30 -7.59
CA THR A 60 6.89 -20.23 -8.77
C THR A 60 8.02 -19.23 -8.53
N ASP A 61 9.10 -19.30 -9.32
CA ASP A 61 10.24 -18.37 -9.20
C ASP A 61 9.81 -16.89 -9.33
N ALA A 62 8.89 -16.60 -10.25
CA ALA A 62 8.37 -15.24 -10.43
C ALA A 62 7.56 -14.77 -9.20
N GLN A 63 6.76 -15.66 -8.60
CA GLN A 63 6.01 -15.35 -7.38
C GLN A 63 6.94 -15.20 -6.17
N LEU A 64 7.98 -16.03 -6.05
CA LEU A 64 8.98 -15.92 -5.00
C LEU A 64 9.71 -14.57 -5.06
N ARG A 65 10.10 -14.11 -6.26
CA ARG A 65 10.68 -12.77 -6.45
C ARG A 65 9.72 -11.65 -6.03
N ARG A 66 8.40 -11.86 -6.12
CA ARG A 66 7.36 -10.91 -5.68
C ARG A 66 7.00 -11.00 -4.20
N ALA A 67 7.40 -12.03 -3.48
CA ALA A 67 6.97 -12.28 -2.09
C ALA A 67 8.01 -11.82 -1.04
N HIS A 68 9.05 -11.09 -1.45
CA HIS A 68 10.21 -10.79 -0.60
C HIS A 68 9.86 -9.95 0.64
N LEU A 69 8.95 -8.97 0.56
CA LEU A 69 8.50 -8.18 1.72
C LEU A 69 7.65 -9.03 2.66
N THR A 70 6.77 -9.87 2.12
CA THR A 70 6.01 -10.86 2.92
C THR A 70 6.97 -11.78 3.68
N ILE A 71 8.01 -12.31 3.01
CA ILE A 71 9.01 -13.20 3.63
C ILE A 71 9.83 -12.45 4.70
N ILE A 72 10.30 -11.23 4.42
CA ILE A 72 11.07 -10.44 5.39
C ILE A 72 10.25 -10.17 6.65
N ARG A 73 9.00 -9.68 6.50
CA ARG A 73 8.12 -9.34 7.63
C ARG A 73 7.88 -10.54 8.54
N ARG A 74 7.59 -11.71 7.96
CA ARG A 74 7.33 -12.96 8.71
C ARG A 74 8.53 -13.45 9.53
N ASN A 75 9.75 -13.16 9.07
CA ASN A 75 10.99 -13.60 9.70
C ASN A 75 11.67 -12.51 10.54
N TRP A 76 11.05 -11.33 10.70
CA TRP A 76 11.66 -10.18 11.36
C TRP A 76 12.08 -10.46 12.82
N HIS A 77 11.26 -11.24 13.55
CA HIS A 77 11.55 -11.69 14.91
C HIS A 77 12.15 -13.09 14.99
N LEU A 78 12.32 -13.79 13.86
CA LEU A 78 12.79 -15.18 13.84
C LEU A 78 14.28 -15.30 13.53
N LEU A 79 14.79 -14.49 12.60
CA LEU A 79 16.15 -14.66 12.05
C LEU A 79 17.03 -13.42 12.25
N PRO A 80 18.35 -13.59 12.50
CA PRO A 80 19.33 -12.52 12.31
C PRO A 80 19.48 -12.16 10.83
N TYR A 81 20.13 -11.02 10.53
CA TYR A 81 20.34 -10.57 9.15
C TYR A 81 21.02 -11.62 8.26
N ASP A 82 22.07 -12.28 8.74
CA ASP A 82 22.81 -13.27 7.93
C ASP A 82 21.92 -14.44 7.47
N GLN A 83 21.02 -14.91 8.34
CA GLN A 83 20.08 -15.97 7.99
C GLN A 83 18.93 -15.47 7.13
N LEU A 84 18.50 -14.22 7.31
CA LEU A 84 17.52 -13.60 6.43
C LEU A 84 18.07 -13.45 5.01
N LEU A 85 19.35 -13.04 4.86
CA LEU A 85 20.04 -12.97 3.57
C LEU A 85 20.14 -14.34 2.91
N ALA A 86 20.51 -15.37 3.68
CA ALA A 86 20.54 -16.76 3.20
C ALA A 86 19.15 -17.27 2.77
N LEU A 87 18.09 -16.89 3.50
CA LEU A 87 16.70 -17.26 3.17
C LEU A 87 16.23 -16.59 1.87
N LEU A 88 16.61 -15.33 1.66
CA LEU A 88 16.25 -14.58 0.46
C LEU A 88 17.13 -14.93 -0.75
N ASP A 89 18.31 -15.52 -0.51
CA ASP A 89 19.39 -15.68 -1.49
C ASP A 89 19.92 -14.34 -2.02
N TRP A 90 20.11 -13.37 -1.11
CA TRP A 90 20.44 -11.98 -1.44
C TRP A 90 21.78 -11.55 -0.83
N ALA A 91 22.45 -10.63 -1.51
CA ALA A 91 23.54 -9.84 -0.95
C ALA A 91 23.00 -8.73 -0.02
N ALA A 92 23.84 -8.25 0.90
CA ALA A 92 23.45 -7.26 1.91
C ALA A 92 23.01 -5.92 1.30
N GLU A 93 23.64 -5.52 0.21
CA GLU A 93 23.36 -4.28 -0.53
C GLU A 93 21.93 -4.26 -1.06
N ARG A 94 21.45 -5.42 -1.57
CA ARG A 94 20.08 -5.55 -2.07
C ARG A 94 19.07 -5.41 -0.95
N LEU A 95 19.29 -6.05 0.21
CA LEU A 95 18.40 -5.90 1.35
C LEU A 95 18.41 -4.45 1.87
N ALA A 96 19.57 -3.80 1.94
CA ALA A 96 19.68 -2.40 2.35
C ALA A 96 18.93 -1.46 1.40
N TYR A 97 19.02 -1.69 0.08
CA TYR A 97 18.26 -0.96 -0.92
C TYR A 97 16.76 -1.18 -0.75
N THR A 98 16.28 -2.43 -0.68
CA THR A 98 14.85 -2.74 -0.46
C THR A 98 14.30 -2.12 0.81
N LEU A 99 15.03 -2.19 1.93
CA LEU A 99 14.60 -1.56 3.18
C LEU A 99 14.43 -0.04 3.06
N ARG A 100 15.18 0.62 2.18
CA ARG A 100 15.15 2.07 1.99
C ARG A 100 14.16 2.51 0.91
N GLU A 101 14.21 1.88 -0.26
CA GLU A 101 13.55 2.37 -1.48
C GLU A 101 12.23 1.65 -1.80
N ASP A 102 11.97 0.45 -1.28
CA ASP A 102 10.69 -0.25 -1.51
C ASP A 102 9.61 0.31 -0.57
N ASP A 103 9.15 1.53 -0.88
CA ASP A 103 8.11 2.26 -0.15
C ASP A 103 8.40 2.36 1.36
N PHE A 104 9.62 2.80 1.70
CA PHE A 104 10.11 2.96 3.07
C PHE A 104 9.93 1.71 3.95
N PHE A 105 10.17 0.52 3.40
CA PHE A 105 9.88 -0.73 4.09
C PHE A 105 10.51 -0.85 5.48
N PHE A 106 11.67 -0.21 5.73
CA PHE A 106 12.28 -0.17 7.07
C PHE A 106 11.38 0.49 8.13
N VAL A 107 10.60 1.51 7.74
CA VAL A 107 9.60 2.15 8.61
C VAL A 107 8.45 1.18 8.90
N LYS A 108 8.03 0.42 7.89
CA LYS A 108 6.97 -0.59 7.98
C LYS A 108 7.34 -1.79 8.87
N VAL A 109 8.63 -2.00 9.15
CA VAL A 109 9.13 -2.99 10.11
C VAL A 109 9.70 -2.38 11.41
N GLY A 110 9.43 -1.09 11.64
CA GLY A 110 9.60 -0.44 12.95
C GLY A 110 10.88 0.37 13.14
N ASN A 111 11.61 0.69 12.06
CA ASN A 111 12.90 1.38 12.12
C ASN A 111 13.92 0.71 13.05
N LEU A 112 13.84 -0.61 13.19
CA LEU A 112 14.67 -1.43 14.09
C LEU A 112 14.77 -2.84 13.52
N LYS A 113 15.77 -3.60 13.95
CA LYS A 113 15.82 -5.05 13.74
C LYS A 113 15.98 -5.74 15.09
N PRO A 114 15.05 -6.62 15.52
CA PRO A 114 15.21 -7.35 16.76
C PRO A 114 16.49 -8.19 16.75
N LYS A 115 17.16 -8.26 17.90
CA LYS A 115 18.40 -9.01 18.10
C LYS A 115 18.11 -10.51 18.20
N CYS A 116 17.84 -11.14 17.07
CA CYS A 116 17.59 -12.57 16.99
C CYS A 116 18.89 -13.36 17.08
N GLU A 117 19.01 -14.29 18.02
CA GLU A 117 20.09 -15.28 18.01
C GLU A 117 19.98 -16.19 16.78
N PRO A 118 21.09 -16.70 16.21
CA PRO A 118 21.03 -17.66 15.10
C PRO A 118 20.13 -18.85 15.40
N LEU A 119 19.22 -19.16 14.47
CA LEU A 119 18.36 -20.34 14.55
C LEU A 119 19.11 -21.55 13.99
N ARG A 120 19.21 -22.62 14.77
CA ARG A 120 19.86 -23.87 14.37
C ARG A 120 18.87 -25.02 14.48
N TRP A 121 19.05 -26.03 13.65
CA TRP A 121 18.32 -27.27 13.78
C TRP A 121 18.58 -27.89 15.16
N SER A 122 17.49 -28.36 15.77
CA SER A 122 17.49 -29.22 16.95
C SER A 122 16.34 -30.19 16.82
N GLU A 123 16.55 -31.46 17.17
CA GLU A 123 15.47 -32.44 17.14
C GLU A 123 14.37 -32.03 18.16
N PRO A 124 13.08 -32.03 17.78
CA PRO A 124 12.01 -31.70 18.71
C PRO A 124 12.01 -32.62 19.93
N THR A 125 11.87 -32.03 21.12
CA THR A 125 11.69 -32.79 22.36
C THR A 125 10.32 -33.49 22.38
N ALA A 126 10.10 -34.38 23.35
CA ALA A 126 8.81 -35.04 23.53
C ALA A 126 7.69 -34.01 23.85
N GLU A 127 7.99 -32.99 24.65
CA GLU A 127 7.05 -31.91 24.97
C GLU A 127 6.74 -31.05 23.74
N GLU A 128 7.76 -30.69 22.96
CA GLU A 128 7.56 -29.93 21.72
C GLU A 128 6.74 -30.72 20.70
N SER A 129 6.98 -32.03 20.60
CA SER A 129 6.23 -32.94 19.73
C SER A 129 4.77 -33.08 20.18
N ALA A 130 4.51 -33.21 21.48
CA ALA A 130 3.16 -33.25 22.04
C ALA A 130 2.42 -31.93 21.78
N ARG A 131 3.10 -30.79 21.94
CA ARG A 131 2.52 -29.49 21.61
C ARG A 131 2.23 -29.34 20.12
N ALA A 132 3.08 -29.88 19.25
CA ALA A 132 2.80 -29.92 17.81
C ALA A 132 1.55 -30.77 17.48
N ASP A 133 1.34 -31.90 18.18
CA ASP A 133 0.11 -32.70 18.03
C ASP A 133 -1.15 -31.95 18.44
N GLU A 134 -1.09 -31.20 19.55
CA GLU A 134 -2.18 -30.34 19.98
C GLU A 134 -2.51 -29.28 18.92
N ILE A 135 -1.49 -28.67 18.30
CA ILE A 135 -1.68 -27.74 17.19
C ILE A 135 -2.37 -28.43 16.03
N ALA A 136 -1.92 -29.63 15.64
CA ALA A 136 -2.55 -30.39 14.57
C ALA A 136 -4.01 -30.74 14.88
N ALA A 137 -4.35 -31.03 16.15
CA ALA A 137 -5.73 -31.24 16.58
C ALA A 137 -6.58 -29.97 16.47
N ILE A 138 -6.04 -28.81 16.86
CA ILE A 138 -6.71 -27.50 16.70
C ILE A 138 -6.97 -27.22 15.22
N VAL A 139 -5.97 -27.44 14.36
CA VAL A 139 -6.06 -27.25 12.91
C VAL A 139 -7.16 -28.11 12.32
N ARG A 140 -7.14 -29.43 12.59
CA ARG A 140 -8.18 -30.36 12.09
C ARG A 140 -9.59 -30.01 12.59
N ALA A 141 -9.72 -29.50 13.81
CA ALA A 141 -11.02 -29.14 14.37
C ALA A 141 -11.64 -27.91 13.71
N HIS A 142 -10.83 -26.93 13.28
CA HIS A 142 -11.32 -25.66 12.70
C HIS A 142 -11.27 -25.63 11.17
N PHE A 143 -10.45 -26.50 10.56
CA PHE A 143 -10.28 -26.64 9.12
C PHE A 143 -10.44 -28.12 8.72
N PRO A 144 -11.63 -28.72 8.91
CA PRO A 144 -11.83 -30.16 8.72
C PRO A 144 -11.67 -30.61 7.27
N ASP A 145 -11.88 -29.70 6.31
CA ASP A 145 -11.73 -29.95 4.87
C ASP A 145 -10.26 -29.85 4.39
N GLY A 146 -9.32 -29.54 5.31
CA GLY A 146 -7.94 -29.23 4.97
C GLY A 146 -7.84 -27.91 4.21
N ARG A 147 -7.05 -27.90 3.12
CA ARG A 147 -6.86 -26.75 2.21
C ARG A 147 -6.31 -25.53 2.95
N LEU A 148 -5.31 -25.76 3.79
CA LEU A 148 -4.73 -24.72 4.65
C LEU A 148 -4.08 -23.61 3.84
N GLU A 149 -3.55 -23.92 2.65
CA GLU A 149 -3.01 -22.96 1.68
C GLU A 149 -4.07 -22.27 0.80
N GLY A 150 -5.34 -22.67 0.92
CA GLY A 150 -6.45 -22.20 0.10
C GLY A 150 -6.60 -22.94 -1.24
N ASP A 151 -7.77 -22.78 -1.86
CA ASP A 151 -8.08 -23.36 -3.17
C ASP A 151 -7.30 -22.63 -4.27
N GLN A 152 -7.42 -21.30 -4.31
CA GLN A 152 -6.74 -20.43 -5.25
C GLN A 152 -5.30 -20.12 -4.76
N PRO A 153 -4.26 -20.40 -5.56
CA PRO A 153 -2.88 -20.07 -5.17
C PRO A 153 -2.68 -18.57 -4.93
N LEU A 154 -1.74 -18.23 -4.05
CA LEU A 154 -1.25 -16.85 -3.93
C LEU A 154 -0.77 -16.33 -5.29
N PHE A 155 -1.00 -15.04 -5.54
CA PHE A 155 -0.70 -14.36 -6.80
C PHE A 155 -1.44 -14.87 -8.05
N ALA A 156 -2.37 -15.83 -7.96
CA ALA A 156 -3.13 -16.31 -9.13
C ALA A 156 -3.91 -15.19 -9.85
N PHE A 157 -4.31 -14.15 -9.12
CA PHE A 157 -4.93 -12.96 -9.71
C PHE A 157 -4.04 -12.23 -10.72
N ILE A 158 -2.70 -12.37 -10.65
CA ILE A 158 -1.78 -11.75 -11.61
C ILE A 158 -2.01 -12.34 -13.00
N ASP A 159 -2.16 -13.66 -13.10
CA ASP A 159 -2.43 -14.32 -14.39
C ASP A 159 -3.78 -13.91 -14.94
N ALA A 160 -4.80 -13.77 -14.07
CA ALA A 160 -6.11 -13.25 -14.46
C ALA A 160 -6.04 -11.81 -14.99
N LEU A 161 -5.22 -10.95 -14.39
CA LEU A 161 -5.00 -9.58 -14.85
C LEU A 161 -4.10 -9.50 -16.09
N ARG A 162 -3.19 -10.46 -16.29
CA ARG A 162 -2.37 -10.59 -17.51
C ARG A 162 -3.20 -11.07 -18.70
N ALA A 163 -4.18 -11.94 -18.47
CA ALA A 163 -4.97 -12.56 -19.52
C ALA A 163 -5.67 -11.51 -20.41
N PRO A 164 -5.73 -11.74 -21.74
CA PRO A 164 -6.46 -10.87 -22.66
C PRO A 164 -7.91 -10.67 -22.23
N VAL A 165 -8.43 -9.46 -22.40
CA VAL A 165 -9.86 -9.19 -22.18
C VAL A 165 -10.65 -9.70 -23.39
N PRO A 166 -11.76 -10.45 -23.21
CA PRO A 166 -12.57 -10.94 -24.32
C PRO A 166 -13.05 -9.83 -25.28
N PRO A 167 -13.14 -10.11 -26.60
CA PRO A 167 -13.71 -9.19 -27.57
C PRO A 167 -15.14 -8.80 -27.20
N GLY A 168 -15.49 -7.51 -27.27
CA GLY A 168 -16.84 -6.99 -26.96
C GLY A 168 -16.98 -6.28 -25.61
N ALA A 169 -15.98 -6.34 -24.73
CA ALA A 169 -15.89 -5.43 -23.59
C ALA A 169 -15.60 -4.01 -24.12
N SER A 170 -16.63 -3.17 -24.24
CA SER A 170 -16.54 -1.88 -24.92
C SER A 170 -15.68 -0.90 -24.11
N VAL A 171 -14.65 -0.33 -24.75
CA VAL A 171 -14.08 0.94 -24.29
C VAL A 171 -14.96 2.03 -24.88
N ARG A 172 -15.32 3.04 -24.10
CA ARG A 172 -15.88 4.28 -24.68
C ARG A 172 -14.85 5.08 -25.47
N ALA A 173 -13.56 4.75 -25.40
CA ALA A 173 -12.47 5.43 -26.10
C ALA A 173 -11.92 4.57 -27.23
N GLU A 174 -11.98 5.09 -28.46
CA GLU A 174 -11.29 4.47 -29.59
C GLU A 174 -9.77 4.42 -29.36
N PRO A 175 -9.09 3.35 -29.80
CA PRO A 175 -7.63 3.29 -29.75
C PRO A 175 -7.04 4.49 -30.48
N ARG A 176 -6.23 5.29 -29.78
CA ARG A 176 -5.56 6.45 -30.36
C ARG A 176 -4.34 5.96 -31.13
N THR A 177 -4.41 6.04 -32.46
CA THR A 177 -3.31 5.64 -33.36
C THR A 177 -2.32 6.76 -33.64
N ASP A 178 -2.58 7.97 -33.16
CA ASP A 178 -1.77 9.15 -33.45
C ASP A 178 -0.87 9.53 -32.27
N ALA A 179 0.35 9.98 -32.57
CA ALA A 179 1.29 10.56 -31.60
C ALA A 179 0.56 11.61 -30.77
N ILE A 180 0.48 11.40 -29.45
CA ILE A 180 -0.42 12.15 -28.57
C ILE A 180 0.05 13.61 -28.56
N PRO A 181 -0.69 14.57 -29.18
CA PRO A 181 -0.41 15.98 -28.98
C PRO A 181 -0.62 16.29 -27.49
N ALA A 182 -0.15 17.44 -26.99
CA ALA A 182 -0.44 17.90 -25.63
C ALA A 182 -1.98 18.03 -25.41
N SER A 183 -2.64 16.91 -25.15
CA SER A 183 -4.09 16.83 -25.22
C SER A 183 -4.68 17.46 -23.99
N LYS A 184 -5.72 18.26 -24.18
CA LYS A 184 -6.46 18.89 -23.08
C LYS A 184 -7.29 17.88 -22.28
N ASP A 185 -7.32 16.61 -22.70
CA ASP A 185 -8.17 15.58 -22.11
C ASP A 185 -7.88 15.38 -20.62
N PRO A 186 -8.93 15.16 -19.81
CA PRO A 186 -8.80 14.83 -18.40
C PRO A 186 -7.82 13.66 -18.17
N LEU A 187 -6.95 13.81 -17.18
CA LEU A 187 -6.10 12.77 -16.66
C LEU A 187 -6.86 11.99 -15.59
N ARG A 188 -6.80 10.67 -15.66
CA ARG A 188 -7.17 9.76 -14.57
C ARG A 188 -6.05 8.74 -14.48
N ILE A 189 -5.08 9.05 -13.62
CA ILE A 189 -3.79 8.36 -13.52
C ILE A 189 -3.88 7.30 -12.42
N GLY A 190 -3.77 6.02 -12.79
CA GLY A 190 -3.81 4.88 -11.85
C GLY A 190 -2.45 4.23 -11.61
N TYR A 191 -2.23 3.70 -10.40
CA TYR A 191 -1.05 2.87 -10.11
C TYR A 191 -1.34 1.41 -10.44
N SER A 192 -0.32 0.61 -10.74
CA SER A 192 -0.51 -0.82 -10.99
C SER A 192 -1.01 -1.50 -9.71
N TYR A 193 -1.86 -2.52 -9.86
CA TYR A 193 -2.34 -3.28 -8.72
C TYR A 193 -1.26 -4.18 -8.10
N PHE A 194 -0.18 -4.51 -8.83
CA PHE A 194 0.86 -5.44 -8.35
C PHE A 194 2.28 -5.07 -8.82
N ALA A 195 2.51 -3.83 -9.27
CA ALA A 195 3.86 -3.38 -9.55
C ALA A 195 4.69 -3.38 -8.25
N LEU A 196 5.96 -3.74 -8.39
CA LEU A 196 6.91 -3.57 -7.30
C LEU A 196 7.29 -2.10 -7.20
N CYS A 197 7.47 -1.62 -5.97
CA CYS A 197 8.16 -0.36 -5.73
C CYS A 197 9.67 -0.51 -6.00
N GLY A 198 10.39 0.60 -6.15
CA GLY A 198 11.82 0.60 -6.47
C GLY A 198 12.12 0.73 -7.97
N ASP A 199 12.69 -0.31 -8.58
CA ASP A 199 13.11 -0.31 -9.99
C ASP A 199 12.24 -1.26 -10.85
N PRO A 200 11.02 -0.82 -11.26
CA PRO A 200 10.06 -1.69 -11.94
C PRO A 200 10.41 -1.99 -13.41
N LEU A 201 11.50 -1.41 -13.94
CA LEU A 201 11.89 -1.55 -15.35
C LEU A 201 13.08 -2.49 -15.58
N ILE A 202 13.71 -2.99 -14.50
CA ILE A 202 14.91 -3.84 -14.61
C ILE A 202 14.61 -5.31 -14.95
N ASP A 203 13.57 -5.89 -14.33
CA ASP A 203 13.13 -7.27 -14.54
C ASP A 203 11.89 -7.28 -15.45
N ARG A 204 12.08 -7.59 -16.74
CA ARG A 204 11.01 -7.60 -17.73
C ARG A 204 9.95 -8.68 -17.46
N ASP A 205 10.31 -9.77 -16.78
CA ASP A 205 9.37 -10.87 -16.51
C ASP A 205 8.30 -10.48 -15.49
N LEU A 206 8.61 -9.50 -14.64
CA LEU A 206 7.68 -8.99 -13.64
C LEU A 206 6.69 -7.96 -14.18
N ASP A 207 6.85 -7.49 -15.43
CA ASP A 207 6.02 -6.50 -16.14
C ASP A 207 4.96 -5.79 -15.26
N PRO A 208 5.19 -4.54 -14.82
CA PRO A 208 4.28 -3.83 -13.92
C PRO A 208 2.91 -3.57 -14.56
N TYR A 209 2.80 -3.62 -15.89
CA TYR A 209 1.60 -3.26 -16.64
C TYR A 209 1.43 -4.17 -17.87
N PRO A 210 1.02 -5.44 -17.67
CA PRO A 210 0.70 -6.31 -18.78
C PRO A 210 -0.52 -5.79 -19.56
N ASP A 211 -0.62 -6.15 -20.84
CA ASP A 211 -1.69 -5.70 -21.74
C ASP A 211 -3.10 -5.96 -21.19
N GLY A 212 -3.31 -7.10 -20.54
CA GLY A 212 -4.60 -7.41 -19.89
C GLY A 212 -4.97 -6.40 -18.79
N LEU A 213 -4.01 -5.91 -18.02
CA LEU A 213 -4.25 -4.93 -16.96
C LEU A 213 -4.48 -3.54 -17.57
N LEU A 214 -3.64 -3.13 -18.52
CA LEU A 214 -3.79 -1.87 -19.26
C LEU A 214 -5.19 -1.78 -19.88
N ARG A 215 -5.64 -2.83 -20.56
CA ARG A 215 -6.98 -2.89 -21.14
C ARG A 215 -8.08 -2.73 -20.08
N ARG A 216 -7.98 -3.44 -18.95
CA ARG A 216 -8.98 -3.35 -17.87
C ARG A 216 -9.02 -1.97 -17.22
N LEU A 217 -7.87 -1.34 -16.99
CA LEU A 217 -7.79 0.03 -16.48
C LEU A 217 -8.46 1.03 -17.42
N ALA A 218 -8.20 0.91 -18.73
CA ALA A 218 -8.85 1.75 -19.74
C ALA A 218 -10.38 1.56 -19.75
N LEU A 219 -10.87 0.32 -19.60
CA LEU A 219 -12.30 0.01 -19.56
C LEU A 219 -13.02 0.66 -18.36
N VAL A 220 -12.38 0.69 -17.19
CA VAL A 220 -12.94 1.39 -16.01
C VAL A 220 -12.66 2.89 -16.03
N GLY A 221 -12.02 3.41 -17.09
CA GLY A 221 -11.92 4.85 -17.33
C GLY A 221 -10.60 5.51 -16.99
N ALA A 222 -9.55 4.76 -16.61
CA ALA A 222 -8.21 5.34 -16.55
C ALA A 222 -7.80 5.88 -17.93
N THR A 223 -7.08 6.99 -17.94
CA THR A 223 -6.52 7.58 -19.18
C THR A 223 -4.99 7.61 -19.13
N ALA A 224 -4.43 7.23 -17.99
CA ALA A 224 -3.01 7.20 -17.74
C ALA A 224 -2.68 6.22 -16.63
N VAL A 225 -1.44 5.76 -16.62
CA VAL A 225 -0.83 4.96 -15.57
C VAL A 225 0.46 5.62 -15.10
N TRP A 226 0.96 5.27 -13.91
CA TRP A 226 2.22 5.81 -13.43
C TRP A 226 3.12 4.78 -12.74
N LEU A 227 4.42 4.99 -12.80
CA LEU A 227 5.39 4.25 -12.00
C LEU A 227 6.37 5.20 -11.31
N HIS A 228 6.82 4.81 -10.12
CA HIS A 228 7.97 5.42 -9.48
C HIS A 228 9.26 4.86 -10.09
N ILE A 229 10.23 5.74 -10.30
CA ILE A 229 11.59 5.40 -10.68
C ILE A 229 12.50 6.60 -10.41
N GLU A 230 13.75 6.36 -10.01
CA GLU A 230 14.72 7.44 -9.89
C GLU A 230 15.20 7.92 -11.27
N LEU A 231 15.26 9.24 -11.50
CA LEU A 231 15.77 9.84 -12.75
C LEU A 231 17.18 9.33 -13.07
N ALA A 232 18.01 9.06 -12.06
CA ALA A 232 19.35 8.51 -12.26
C ALA A 232 19.37 7.14 -12.95
N HIS A 233 18.28 6.37 -12.86
CA HIS A 233 18.13 5.10 -13.58
C HIS A 233 17.69 5.30 -15.04
N LEU A 234 17.27 6.51 -15.39
CA LEU A 234 16.73 6.86 -16.69
C LEU A 234 17.48 7.98 -17.40
N ALA A 235 18.46 8.62 -16.77
CA ALA A 235 19.27 9.70 -17.34
C ALA A 235 20.62 9.78 -16.61
N ALA A 236 21.66 10.16 -17.35
CA ALA A 236 22.99 10.30 -16.79
C ALA A 236 23.05 11.53 -15.88
N LEU A 237 23.26 11.32 -14.58
CA LEU A 237 23.46 12.39 -13.60
C LEU A 237 24.90 12.35 -13.07
N PRO A 238 25.56 13.51 -12.85
CA PRO A 238 26.98 13.56 -12.45
C PRO A 238 27.31 12.83 -11.14
N TRP A 239 26.32 12.62 -10.28
CA TRP A 239 26.47 11.98 -8.97
C TRP A 239 25.99 10.53 -8.92
N ASN A 240 25.43 10.00 -10.00
CA ASN A 240 24.96 8.62 -10.04
C ASN A 240 25.11 8.04 -11.46
N PRO A 241 26.30 7.54 -11.82
CA PRO A 241 26.50 6.85 -13.09
C PRO A 241 25.85 5.45 -13.05
N ASP A 242 24.79 5.25 -13.82
CA ASP A 242 24.13 3.94 -13.99
C ASP A 242 24.36 3.40 -15.41
N ALA A 243 25.04 2.26 -15.51
CA ALA A 243 25.35 1.62 -16.79
C ALA A 243 24.12 0.98 -17.49
N ARG A 244 22.97 0.91 -16.82
CA ARG A 244 21.76 0.22 -17.31
C ARG A 244 20.65 1.20 -17.72
N ILE A 245 20.98 2.47 -17.94
CA ILE A 245 20.02 3.50 -18.39
C ILE A 245 19.31 3.07 -19.68
N ASP A 246 20.05 2.60 -20.68
CA ASP A 246 19.47 2.25 -21.98
C ASP A 246 18.51 1.04 -21.90
N GLN A 247 18.84 0.04 -21.09
CA GLN A 247 17.97 -1.10 -20.83
C GLN A 247 16.61 -0.65 -20.26
N ARG A 248 16.63 0.25 -19.26
CA ARG A 248 15.40 0.76 -18.65
C ARG A 248 14.64 1.69 -19.58
N ARG A 249 15.33 2.50 -20.38
CA ARG A 249 14.71 3.33 -21.44
C ARG A 249 14.03 2.47 -22.50
N GLU A 250 14.60 1.32 -22.88
CA GLU A 250 13.96 0.37 -23.78
C GLU A 250 12.68 -0.20 -23.16
N ALA A 251 12.73 -0.67 -21.91
CA ALA A 251 11.55 -1.16 -21.20
C ALA A 251 10.46 -0.07 -21.06
N LEU A 252 10.85 1.18 -20.77
CA LEU A 252 9.92 2.31 -20.69
C LEU A 252 9.28 2.62 -22.05
N ARG A 253 10.05 2.62 -23.14
CA ARG A 253 9.51 2.82 -24.50
C ARG A 253 8.50 1.74 -24.87
N ASP A 254 8.82 0.48 -24.58
CA ASP A 254 7.89 -0.64 -24.79
C ASP A 254 6.58 -0.43 -24.02
N LEU A 255 6.67 -0.10 -22.72
CA LEU A 255 5.49 0.18 -21.89
C LEU A 255 4.66 1.34 -22.44
N VAL A 256 5.29 2.43 -22.87
CA VAL A 256 4.61 3.59 -23.47
C VAL A 256 3.87 3.19 -24.74
N VAL A 257 4.52 2.44 -25.64
CA VAL A 257 3.90 1.97 -26.89
C VAL A 257 2.72 1.03 -26.61
N ARG A 258 2.87 0.07 -25.69
CA ARG A 258 1.79 -0.85 -25.31
C ARG A 258 0.62 -0.11 -24.66
N SER A 259 0.89 0.83 -23.75
CA SER A 259 -0.12 1.66 -23.09
C SER A 259 -0.94 2.48 -24.10
N ALA A 260 -0.27 3.08 -25.10
CA ALA A 260 -0.92 3.89 -26.12
C ALA A 260 -1.95 3.10 -26.94
N ARG A 261 -1.71 1.81 -27.22
CA ARG A 261 -2.66 0.92 -27.92
C ARG A 261 -4.00 0.78 -27.17
N HIS A 262 -3.99 0.99 -25.85
CA HIS A 262 -5.19 0.98 -25.00
C HIS A 262 -5.72 2.38 -24.68
N GLY A 263 -5.16 3.44 -25.30
CA GLY A 263 -5.52 4.83 -25.02
C GLY A 263 -4.96 5.39 -23.71
N LEU A 264 -3.93 4.73 -23.14
CA LEU A 264 -3.32 5.12 -21.87
C LEU A 264 -1.99 5.84 -22.08
N ARG A 265 -1.79 6.93 -21.33
CA ARG A 265 -0.49 7.60 -21.19
C ARG A 265 0.32 7.01 -20.03
N VAL A 266 1.65 7.08 -20.09
CA VAL A 266 2.52 6.71 -18.97
C VAL A 266 3.10 7.96 -18.33
N PHE A 267 2.99 8.06 -17.02
CA PHE A 267 3.58 9.12 -16.19
C PHE A 267 4.67 8.54 -15.28
N LEU A 268 5.68 9.34 -14.98
CA LEU A 268 6.68 8.98 -13.97
C LEU A 268 6.49 9.82 -12.70
N TYR A 269 6.51 9.17 -11.55
CA TYR A 269 6.73 9.84 -10.28
C TYR A 269 8.24 10.02 -10.08
N LEU A 270 8.68 11.27 -10.09
CA LEU A 270 10.07 11.67 -9.97
C LEU A 270 10.27 12.49 -8.69
N ASN A 271 11.32 12.18 -7.93
CA ASN A 271 11.59 12.79 -6.64
C ASN A 271 13.07 13.16 -6.50
N GLU A 272 13.57 13.93 -7.46
CA GLU A 272 14.98 14.27 -7.58
C GLU A 272 15.35 15.69 -7.18
N PRO A 273 16.61 15.90 -6.76
CA PRO A 273 17.68 14.89 -6.60
C PRO A 273 17.49 14.03 -5.35
N ARG A 274 18.00 12.79 -5.34
CA ARG A 274 18.08 11.98 -4.11
C ARG A 274 19.28 12.43 -3.28
N ALA A 275 19.15 12.44 -1.96
CA ALA A 275 20.27 12.72 -1.06
C ALA A 275 21.38 11.67 -1.21
N LEU A 276 22.63 12.11 -1.00
CA LEU A 276 23.80 11.24 -1.08
C LEU A 276 24.39 11.06 0.32
N PRO A 277 25.05 9.92 0.60
CA PRO A 277 25.74 9.72 1.87
C PRO A 277 26.68 10.89 2.18
N ALA A 278 26.81 11.27 3.44
CA ALA A 278 27.62 12.42 3.84
C ALA A 278 29.10 12.30 3.40
N LYS A 279 29.59 11.06 3.29
CA LYS A 279 30.95 10.71 2.83
C LYS A 279 31.06 10.50 1.31
N SER A 280 30.07 10.90 0.53
CA SER A 280 30.12 10.76 -0.93
C SER A 280 31.23 11.63 -1.51
N THR A 281 32.09 11.03 -2.35
CA THR A 281 33.17 11.73 -3.07
C THR A 281 32.64 12.81 -4.01
N VAL A 282 31.34 12.78 -4.36
CA VAL A 282 30.67 13.85 -5.10
C VAL A 282 30.83 15.20 -4.38
N PHE A 283 30.71 15.23 -3.05
CA PHE A 283 30.82 16.46 -2.26
C PHE A 283 32.26 16.88 -1.96
N GLU A 284 33.24 16.02 -2.25
CA GLU A 284 34.66 16.36 -2.19
C GLU A 284 35.08 17.04 -3.50
N HIS A 285 34.68 16.47 -4.64
CA HIS A 285 34.93 17.05 -5.95
C HIS A 285 34.07 18.29 -6.23
N ASN A 286 32.86 18.36 -5.67
CA ASN A 286 31.93 19.48 -5.85
C ASN A 286 31.40 20.00 -4.49
N PRO A 287 32.22 20.69 -3.67
CA PRO A 287 31.79 21.17 -2.35
C PRO A 287 30.57 22.10 -2.41
N ALA A 288 30.44 22.85 -3.51
CA ALA A 288 29.31 23.74 -3.76
C ALA A 288 27.96 23.02 -3.95
N TRP A 289 27.95 21.69 -4.15
CA TRP A 289 26.70 20.93 -4.31
C TRP A 289 26.14 20.44 -2.96
N ARG A 290 26.91 20.56 -1.87
CA ARG A 290 26.53 20.04 -0.55
C ARG A 290 25.44 20.87 0.11
N GLY A 291 24.24 20.32 0.26
CA GLY A 291 23.12 20.92 0.98
C GLY A 291 23.12 20.60 2.48
N ILE A 292 21.95 20.73 3.10
CA ILE A 292 21.74 20.39 4.51
C ILE A 292 22.04 18.92 4.78
N GLU A 293 22.38 18.59 6.02
CA GLU A 293 22.62 17.22 6.47
C GLU A 293 21.44 16.69 7.29
N GLU A 294 20.99 15.48 6.98
CA GLU A 294 20.02 14.76 7.78
C GLU A 294 20.41 13.28 7.86
N GLN A 295 20.48 12.74 9.08
CA GLN A 295 20.70 11.31 9.33
C GLN A 295 21.91 10.71 8.57
N GLY A 296 22.99 11.48 8.40
CA GLY A 296 24.20 11.04 7.69
C GLY A 296 24.11 11.10 6.16
N TYR A 297 23.11 11.80 5.62
CA TYR A 297 22.97 12.10 4.20
C TYR A 297 22.93 13.61 3.98
N HIS A 298 23.48 14.09 2.87
CA HIS A 298 23.33 15.47 2.44
C HIS A 298 22.36 15.58 1.26
N ALA A 299 21.52 16.61 1.28
CA ALA A 299 20.79 17.03 0.09
C ALA A 299 21.79 17.42 -1.02
N VAL A 300 21.51 17.05 -2.27
CA VAL A 300 22.21 17.63 -3.43
C VAL A 300 21.56 18.99 -3.70
N CYS A 301 22.25 20.07 -3.34
CA CYS A 301 21.66 21.40 -3.23
C CYS A 301 21.15 21.92 -4.59
N THR A 302 19.83 22.01 -4.75
CA THR A 302 19.17 22.53 -5.96
C THR A 302 19.34 24.04 -6.14
N SER A 303 19.96 24.76 -5.20
CA SER A 303 20.39 26.15 -5.39
C SER A 303 21.79 26.25 -6.03
N ALA A 304 22.49 25.13 -6.25
CA ALA A 304 23.70 25.11 -7.06
C ALA A 304 23.32 25.06 -8.56
N PRO A 305 23.81 25.99 -9.39
CA PRO A 305 23.45 26.06 -10.81
C PRO A 305 23.74 24.76 -11.58
N ASP A 306 24.87 24.12 -11.33
CA ASP A 306 25.27 22.88 -12.03
C ASP A 306 24.35 21.71 -11.69
N VAL A 307 23.87 21.64 -10.44
CA VAL A 307 22.90 20.61 -10.01
C VAL A 307 21.58 20.81 -10.74
N ARG A 308 21.09 22.05 -10.85
CA ARG A 308 19.88 22.36 -11.64
C ARG A 308 20.06 22.05 -13.11
N ALA A 309 21.20 22.43 -13.69
CA ALA A 309 21.51 22.14 -15.09
C ALA A 309 21.49 20.63 -15.35
N ALA A 310 22.13 19.83 -14.50
CA ALA A 310 22.13 18.38 -14.61
C ALA A 310 20.70 17.78 -14.56
N ILE A 311 19.84 18.25 -13.64
CA ILE A 311 18.45 17.77 -13.56
C ILE A 311 17.66 18.17 -14.81
N ARG A 312 17.74 19.45 -15.20
CA ARG A 312 17.06 19.99 -16.40
C ARG A 312 17.47 19.21 -17.65
N ASP A 313 18.77 18.98 -17.83
CA ASP A 313 19.32 18.31 -19.00
C ASP A 313 19.01 16.82 -18.98
N GLY A 314 19.00 16.18 -17.80
CA GLY A 314 18.55 14.80 -17.63
C GLY A 314 17.07 14.59 -17.97
N ILE A 315 16.18 15.51 -17.56
CA ILE A 315 14.77 15.50 -17.98
C ILE A 315 14.64 15.70 -19.49
N ALA A 316 15.39 16.64 -20.07
CA ALA A 316 15.36 16.89 -21.50
C ALA A 316 15.84 15.66 -22.31
N ASP A 317 16.92 15.02 -21.87
CA ASP A 317 17.45 13.81 -22.50
C ASP A 317 16.44 12.65 -22.41
N LEU A 318 15.84 12.42 -21.24
CA LEU A 318 14.81 11.41 -21.08
C LEU A 318 13.59 11.65 -21.98
N CYS A 319 13.09 12.89 -22.06
CA CYS A 319 11.98 13.24 -22.96
C CYS A 319 12.32 13.01 -24.44
N ARG A 320 13.58 13.24 -24.87
CA ARG A 320 14.02 12.94 -26.23
C ARG A 320 14.13 11.44 -26.49
N ALA A 321 14.62 10.70 -25.49
CA ALA A 321 14.76 9.24 -25.56
C ALA A 321 13.41 8.52 -25.55
N VAL A 322 12.41 9.06 -24.84
CA VAL A 322 11.05 8.49 -24.73
C VAL A 322 10.01 9.54 -25.16
N PRO A 323 9.93 9.85 -26.46
CA PRO A 323 9.15 10.96 -27.00
C PRO A 323 7.66 10.93 -26.64
N GLU A 324 7.08 9.73 -26.55
CA GLU A 324 5.66 9.51 -26.31
C GLU A 324 5.29 9.39 -24.81
N LEU A 325 6.24 9.67 -23.90
CA LEU A 325 5.96 9.71 -22.48
C LEU A 325 4.88 10.77 -22.19
N GLY A 326 3.90 10.44 -21.34
CA GLY A 326 2.79 11.33 -21.00
C GLY A 326 3.20 12.50 -20.11
N GLY A 327 4.15 12.26 -19.21
CA GLY A 327 4.73 13.31 -18.40
C GLY A 327 5.24 12.85 -17.04
N PHE A 328 5.30 13.80 -16.12
CA PHE A 328 5.90 13.64 -14.80
C PHE A 328 5.00 14.27 -13.75
N PHE A 329 5.03 13.70 -12.55
CA PHE A 329 4.63 14.43 -11.36
C PHE A 329 5.69 14.30 -10.27
N SER A 330 5.78 15.30 -9.42
CA SER A 330 6.81 15.36 -8.38
C SER A 330 6.29 16.00 -7.11
N ILE A 331 6.75 15.47 -5.97
CA ILE A 331 6.58 16.04 -4.65
C ILE A 331 7.89 16.77 -4.32
N THR A 332 7.83 18.08 -4.10
CA THR A 332 9.04 18.91 -3.93
C THR A 332 9.36 19.23 -2.46
N ALA A 333 8.40 19.09 -1.55
CA ALA A 333 8.61 19.02 -0.10
C ALA A 333 8.27 17.60 0.39
N SER A 334 9.19 16.68 0.09
CA SER A 334 8.90 15.24 0.05
C SER A 334 9.23 14.51 1.33
N GLU A 335 8.86 13.22 1.38
CA GLU A 335 9.30 12.22 2.35
C GLU A 335 10.81 11.96 2.28
N ASN A 336 11.42 12.23 1.13
CA ASN A 336 12.86 12.12 0.95
C ASN A 336 13.52 13.50 1.00
N LEU A 337 14.76 13.51 1.48
CA LEU A 337 15.60 14.69 1.43
C LEU A 337 16.00 14.96 -0.03
N THR A 338 15.27 15.85 -0.71
CA THR A 338 15.48 16.15 -2.13
C THR A 338 16.03 17.54 -2.41
N SER A 339 15.65 18.50 -1.58
CA SER A 339 16.19 19.85 -1.64
C SER A 339 16.45 20.34 -0.23
N CYS A 340 17.19 21.44 -0.07
CA CYS A 340 17.48 21.97 1.26
C CYS A 340 16.21 22.39 2.02
N TRP A 341 15.12 22.70 1.31
CA TRP A 341 13.85 23.08 1.93
C TRP A 341 12.81 21.95 1.91
N SER A 342 13.15 20.72 1.46
CA SER A 342 12.15 19.66 1.32
C SER A 342 11.54 19.23 2.66
N HIS A 343 12.29 19.36 3.76
CA HIS A 343 11.83 19.15 5.14
C HIS A 343 11.81 20.44 5.97
N GLY A 344 11.80 21.61 5.33
CA GLY A 344 11.68 22.90 6.04
C GLY A 344 12.96 23.40 6.76
N ARG A 345 14.13 22.79 6.54
CA ARG A 345 15.39 23.10 7.26
C ARG A 345 16.48 23.79 6.43
N GLY A 346 16.07 24.51 5.38
CA GLY A 346 17.00 25.08 4.40
C GLY A 346 17.79 26.29 4.91
N ASP A 347 17.44 26.79 6.10
CA ASP A 347 18.11 27.86 6.85
C ASP A 347 19.56 27.54 7.22
N THR A 348 19.89 26.25 7.34
CA THR A 348 21.26 25.80 7.62
C THR A 348 22.15 25.68 6.37
N CYS A 349 21.57 25.78 5.18
CA CYS A 349 22.34 25.76 3.93
C CYS A 349 22.77 27.18 3.54
N PRO A 350 24.07 27.45 3.31
CA PRO A 350 24.58 28.80 3.02
C PRO A 350 24.03 29.40 1.71
N ARG A 351 23.48 28.56 0.81
CA ARG A 351 22.86 29.01 -0.46
C ARG A 351 21.35 29.16 -0.36
N CYS A 352 20.69 28.44 0.53
CA CYS A 352 19.23 28.38 0.58
C CYS A 352 18.64 29.25 1.69
N ALA A 353 19.42 29.59 2.72
CA ALA A 353 18.97 30.35 3.87
C ALA A 353 18.34 31.70 3.49
N SER A 354 18.95 32.44 2.56
CA SER A 354 18.46 33.74 2.12
C SER A 354 17.34 33.71 1.08
N ARG A 355 17.04 32.53 0.51
CA ARG A 355 16.06 32.36 -0.57
C ARG A 355 14.67 31.96 -0.05
N GLY A 356 14.63 31.32 1.12
CA GLY A 356 13.40 30.80 1.72
C GLY A 356 12.80 29.59 0.97
N PRO A 357 11.80 28.94 1.57
CA PRO A 357 11.21 27.72 1.02
C PRO A 357 10.47 27.96 -0.30
N ALA A 358 9.68 29.04 -0.39
CA ALA A 358 8.84 29.28 -1.55
C ALA A 358 9.62 29.43 -2.85
N GLU A 359 10.77 30.10 -2.80
CA GLU A 359 11.62 30.28 -3.96
C GLU A 359 12.28 28.97 -4.40
N VAL A 360 12.90 28.23 -3.46
CA VAL A 360 13.64 27.01 -3.77
C VAL A 360 12.71 25.90 -4.25
N ILE A 361 11.55 25.73 -3.60
CA ILE A 361 10.57 24.69 -3.98
C ILE A 361 9.98 24.96 -5.36
N ALA A 362 9.61 26.22 -5.67
CA ALA A 362 9.12 26.58 -7.00
C ALA A 362 10.21 26.46 -8.09
N GLU A 363 11.48 26.69 -7.73
CA GLU A 363 12.61 26.55 -8.65
C GLU A 363 12.87 25.10 -9.05
N VAL A 364 12.68 24.14 -8.15
CA VAL A 364 12.73 22.71 -8.50
C VAL A 364 11.67 22.41 -9.57
N SER A 365 10.43 22.83 -9.35
CA SER A 365 9.35 22.69 -10.33
C SER A 365 9.65 23.38 -11.66
N ARG A 366 10.28 24.57 -11.63
CA ARG A 366 10.73 25.27 -12.84
C ARG A 366 11.79 24.46 -13.61
N THR A 367 12.72 23.83 -12.90
CA THR A 367 13.79 23.02 -13.50
C THR A 367 13.23 21.85 -14.31
N PHE A 368 12.21 21.16 -13.78
CA PHE A 368 11.49 20.11 -14.52
C PHE A 368 10.78 20.66 -15.77
N ALA A 369 10.06 21.77 -15.62
CA ALA A 369 9.36 22.41 -16.73
C ALA A 369 10.33 22.91 -17.84
N GLU A 370 11.49 23.43 -17.47
CA GLU A 370 12.57 23.83 -18.39
C GLU A 370 13.11 22.62 -19.17
N GLY A 371 13.36 21.49 -18.50
CA GLY A 371 13.81 20.26 -19.16
C GLY A 371 12.80 19.74 -20.18
N VAL A 372 11.52 19.74 -19.82
CA VAL A 372 10.42 19.39 -20.74
C VAL A 372 10.38 20.35 -21.94
N ALA A 373 10.52 21.65 -21.73
CA ALA A 373 10.53 22.65 -22.80
C ALA A 373 11.72 22.46 -23.76
N LEU A 374 12.92 22.18 -23.24
CA LEU A 374 14.12 21.91 -24.04
C LEU A 374 14.01 20.66 -24.92
N ALA A 375 13.10 19.73 -24.59
CA ALA A 375 12.80 18.55 -25.39
C ALA A 375 11.60 18.73 -26.34
N GLY A 376 11.04 19.95 -26.44
CA GLY A 376 9.93 20.27 -27.34
C GLY A 376 8.55 20.38 -26.66
N GLY A 377 8.47 20.27 -25.34
CA GLY A 377 7.28 20.68 -24.57
C GLY A 377 6.06 19.76 -24.64
N ARG A 378 6.22 18.49 -25.03
CA ARG A 378 5.09 17.55 -25.20
C ARG A 378 4.59 16.94 -23.89
N GLN A 379 5.50 16.66 -22.97
CA GLN A 379 5.19 16.06 -21.66
C GLN A 379 4.45 17.04 -20.75
N ARG A 380 3.56 16.54 -19.89
CA ARG A 380 2.96 17.35 -18.83
C ARG A 380 3.83 17.29 -17.56
N TYR A 381 3.94 18.40 -16.83
CA TYR A 381 4.55 18.42 -15.51
C TYR A 381 3.51 18.82 -14.46
N VAL A 382 3.32 17.95 -13.46
CA VAL A 382 2.40 18.16 -12.34
C VAL A 382 3.22 18.35 -11.05
N ALA A 383 3.20 19.57 -10.51
CA ALA A 383 3.73 19.87 -9.19
C ALA A 383 2.70 19.45 -8.14
N TRP A 384 3.03 18.46 -7.32
CA TRP A 384 2.18 18.04 -6.22
C TRP A 384 2.58 18.78 -4.95
N ASP A 385 1.62 19.51 -4.38
CA ASP A 385 1.80 20.31 -3.16
C ASP A 385 1.88 19.49 -1.86
N TRP A 386 2.09 18.17 -1.97
CA TRP A 386 2.25 17.31 -0.82
C TRP A 386 3.48 17.74 -0.03
N GLY A 387 3.31 17.82 1.29
CA GLY A 387 4.30 18.33 2.24
C GLY A 387 4.56 19.83 2.16
N TRP A 388 3.85 20.59 1.30
CA TRP A 388 3.96 22.05 1.34
C TRP A 388 3.26 22.60 2.56
N HIS A 389 3.97 23.39 3.37
CA HIS A 389 3.38 24.00 4.54
C HIS A 389 2.53 25.22 4.15
N ASP A 390 1.42 25.41 4.85
CA ASP A 390 0.41 26.41 4.50
C ASP A 390 0.89 27.87 4.63
N ASP A 391 1.94 28.12 5.42
CA ASP A 391 2.55 29.44 5.60
C ASP A 391 3.27 29.95 4.35
N TRP A 392 3.73 29.05 3.47
CA TRP A 392 4.42 29.42 2.22
C TRP A 392 3.88 28.75 0.96
N ALA A 393 2.90 27.84 1.05
CA ALA A 393 2.34 27.13 -0.10
C ALA A 393 1.78 28.09 -1.18
N LEU A 394 1.04 29.14 -0.78
CA LEU A 394 0.53 30.13 -1.73
C LEU A 394 1.66 30.88 -2.46
N ASP A 395 2.79 31.09 -1.80
CA ASP A 395 3.94 31.79 -2.40
C ASP A 395 4.66 30.90 -3.42
N VAL A 396 4.72 29.60 -3.17
CA VAL A 396 5.14 28.62 -4.17
C VAL A 396 4.20 28.65 -5.37
N ILE A 397 2.88 28.59 -5.12
CA ILE A 397 1.86 28.64 -6.18
C ILE A 397 2.00 29.91 -7.01
N ARG A 398 2.32 31.07 -6.41
CA ARG A 398 2.59 32.31 -7.15
C ARG A 398 3.81 32.25 -8.06
N ARG A 399 4.78 31.39 -7.75
CA ARG A 399 6.08 31.27 -8.44
C ARG A 399 6.17 30.12 -9.43
N LEU A 400 5.23 29.17 -9.41
CA LEU A 400 5.21 28.02 -10.35
C LEU A 400 5.27 28.48 -11.82
N PRO A 401 5.93 27.74 -12.72
CA PRO A 401 5.93 28.06 -14.15
C PRO A 401 4.53 27.89 -14.75
N ASP A 402 4.17 28.71 -15.75
CA ASP A 402 2.82 28.70 -16.35
C ASP A 402 2.49 27.39 -17.09
N SER A 403 3.50 26.62 -17.48
CA SER A 403 3.35 25.30 -18.08
C SER A 403 3.12 24.18 -17.06
N ALA A 404 3.27 24.43 -15.76
CA ALA A 404 2.99 23.45 -14.73
C ALA A 404 1.50 23.31 -14.44
N GLN A 405 1.17 22.17 -13.85
CA GLN A 405 -0.12 21.90 -13.23
C GLN A 405 0.06 21.73 -11.72
N LEU A 406 -0.87 22.25 -10.93
CA LEU A 406 -0.89 22.01 -9.48
C LEU A 406 -1.75 20.79 -9.16
N MET A 407 -1.26 19.89 -8.31
CA MET A 407 -2.06 18.82 -7.72
C MET A 407 -2.11 18.96 -6.20
N SER A 408 -3.27 18.69 -5.61
CA SER A 408 -3.46 18.66 -4.16
C SER A 408 -4.21 17.40 -3.73
N VAL A 409 -3.92 16.89 -2.52
CA VAL A 409 -4.75 15.86 -1.88
C VAL A 409 -6.13 16.43 -1.63
N SER A 410 -7.17 15.80 -2.18
CA SER A 410 -8.49 16.41 -2.24
C SER A 410 -9.10 16.61 -0.86
N GLU A 411 -8.98 15.62 0.01
CA GLU A 411 -9.63 15.55 1.32
C GLU A 411 -8.88 16.36 2.39
N TRP A 412 -7.71 16.92 2.07
CA TRP A 412 -6.83 17.52 3.06
C TRP A 412 -7.49 18.68 3.80
N SER A 413 -7.35 18.61 5.11
CA SER A 413 -7.88 19.53 6.10
C SER A 413 -9.40 19.51 6.24
N LEU A 414 -10.06 18.45 5.75
CA LEU A 414 -11.51 18.29 5.93
C LEU A 414 -11.80 17.99 7.42
N PRO A 415 -12.53 18.86 8.14
CA PRO A 415 -12.91 18.58 9.52
C PRO A 415 -13.96 17.48 9.57
N ILE A 416 -13.82 16.55 10.52
CA ILE A 416 -14.76 15.45 10.75
C ILE A 416 -15.01 15.26 12.25
N GLU A 417 -16.11 14.59 12.58
CA GLU A 417 -16.45 14.18 13.94
C GLU A 417 -16.95 12.75 13.95
N ARG A 418 -16.37 11.89 14.80
CA ARG A 418 -16.70 10.46 14.90
C ARG A 418 -16.75 10.05 16.36
N GLY A 419 -17.87 9.45 16.79
CA GLY A 419 -18.06 9.06 18.19
C GLY A 419 -17.87 10.21 19.19
N GLY A 420 -18.18 11.45 18.79
CA GLY A 420 -17.98 12.67 19.60
C GLY A 420 -16.56 13.23 19.63
N VAL A 421 -15.62 12.65 18.87
CA VAL A 421 -14.23 13.14 18.76
C VAL A 421 -14.06 13.90 17.45
N LYS A 422 -13.61 15.15 17.54
CA LYS A 422 -13.30 16.01 16.39
C LYS A 422 -11.87 15.75 15.92
N THR A 423 -11.72 15.51 14.62
CA THR A 423 -10.42 15.36 13.96
C THR A 423 -10.44 16.06 12.61
N GLU A 424 -9.33 15.95 11.88
CA GLU A 424 -9.20 16.49 10.54
C GLU A 424 -8.57 15.43 9.63
N VAL A 425 -8.98 15.41 8.36
CA VAL A 425 -8.43 14.51 7.35
C VAL A 425 -7.07 15.01 6.87
N GLY A 426 -6.05 14.15 6.93
CA GLY A 426 -4.77 14.40 6.28
C GLY A 426 -4.78 13.88 4.84
N GLU A 427 -4.74 12.56 4.69
CA GLU A 427 -4.66 11.85 3.42
C GLU A 427 -5.17 10.40 3.56
N TYR A 428 -5.32 9.66 2.44
CA TYR A 428 -5.78 8.26 2.50
C TYR A 428 -7.20 8.11 3.07
N SER A 429 -8.15 8.98 2.69
CA SER A 429 -9.54 8.84 3.12
C SER A 429 -10.53 8.65 1.97
N ILE A 430 -11.39 7.66 2.12
CA ILE A 430 -12.66 7.46 1.40
C ILE A 430 -13.84 7.60 2.40
N SER A 431 -13.63 7.36 3.70
CA SER A 431 -14.70 7.49 4.70
C SER A 431 -15.17 8.94 4.90
N ALA A 432 -14.31 9.91 4.56
CA ALA A 432 -14.60 11.32 4.58
C ALA A 432 -14.64 11.87 3.15
N ILE A 433 -15.75 12.51 2.79
CA ILE A 433 -16.03 12.96 1.42
C ILE A 433 -15.45 14.37 1.25
N GLY A 434 -14.37 14.50 0.49
CA GLY A 434 -13.76 15.78 0.15
C GLY A 434 -14.58 16.60 -0.87
N PRO A 435 -14.03 17.74 -1.36
CA PRO A 435 -12.71 18.27 -1.03
C PRO A 435 -12.66 19.09 0.28
N GLY A 436 -11.52 19.04 0.95
CA GLY A 436 -11.22 19.84 2.13
C GLY A 436 -10.79 21.29 1.82
N PRO A 437 -10.78 22.17 2.83
CA PRO A 437 -10.50 23.60 2.70
C PRO A 437 -9.10 23.91 2.16
N ARG A 438 -8.07 23.12 2.51
CA ARG A 438 -6.71 23.33 2.02
C ARG A 438 -6.63 23.19 0.50
N ALA A 439 -7.16 22.08 -0.03
CA ALA A 439 -7.18 21.82 -1.47
C ALA A 439 -7.91 22.92 -2.24
N LYS A 440 -9.09 23.33 -1.77
CA LYS A 440 -9.89 24.42 -2.37
C LYS A 440 -9.10 25.72 -2.47
N ARG A 441 -8.49 26.15 -1.35
CA ARG A 441 -7.67 27.37 -1.30
C ARG A 441 -6.50 27.33 -2.29
N HIS A 442 -5.83 26.18 -2.42
CA HIS A 442 -4.69 26.03 -3.32
C HIS A 442 -5.11 26.00 -4.80
N TRP A 443 -6.20 25.30 -5.11
CA TRP A 443 -6.77 25.31 -6.46
C TRP A 443 -7.26 26.68 -6.90
N GLU A 444 -7.94 27.43 -6.02
CA GLU A 444 -8.37 28.81 -6.30
C GLU A 444 -7.17 29.69 -6.65
N ALA A 445 -6.09 29.63 -5.86
CA ALA A 445 -4.87 30.40 -6.12
C ALA A 445 -4.18 30.01 -7.44
N ALA A 446 -4.17 28.73 -7.78
CA ALA A 446 -3.61 28.24 -9.05
C ALA A 446 -4.47 28.62 -10.25
N GLN A 447 -5.79 28.49 -10.13
CA GLN A 447 -6.76 28.87 -11.17
C GLN A 447 -6.75 30.38 -11.43
N ALA A 448 -6.57 31.21 -10.39
CA ALA A 448 -6.41 32.66 -10.55
C ALA A 448 -5.18 33.04 -11.40
N ARG A 449 -4.18 32.16 -11.50
CA ARG A 449 -3.03 32.29 -12.41
C ARG A 449 -3.24 31.64 -13.79
N GLY A 450 -4.37 30.97 -14.00
CA GLY A 450 -4.63 30.18 -15.21
C GLY A 450 -3.94 28.81 -15.23
N LEU A 451 -3.37 28.36 -14.10
CA LEU A 451 -2.79 27.02 -14.02
C LEU A 451 -3.89 25.94 -14.05
N ARG A 452 -3.55 24.79 -14.62
CA ARG A 452 -4.38 23.59 -14.47
C ARG A 452 -4.29 23.08 -13.04
N VAL A 453 -5.36 22.43 -12.59
CA VAL A 453 -5.45 21.82 -11.27
C VAL A 453 -5.81 20.33 -11.37
N ALA A 454 -5.26 19.53 -10.46
CA ALA A 454 -5.55 18.12 -10.29
C ALA A 454 -5.87 17.80 -8.82
N ALA A 455 -6.65 16.74 -8.62
CA ALA A 455 -6.89 16.15 -7.31
C ALA A 455 -6.20 14.80 -7.19
N LYS A 456 -5.45 14.59 -6.11
CA LYS A 456 -5.16 13.25 -5.63
C LYS A 456 -6.34 12.79 -4.76
N VAL A 457 -6.93 11.66 -5.11
CA VAL A 457 -8.08 11.04 -4.42
C VAL A 457 -7.76 9.60 -4.07
N GLN A 458 -8.62 8.95 -3.29
CA GLN A 458 -8.44 7.55 -2.88
C GLN A 458 -9.49 6.60 -3.41
N CYS A 459 -9.95 6.77 -4.65
CA CYS A 459 -10.94 5.85 -5.22
C CYS A 459 -10.35 4.47 -5.58
N GLY A 460 -9.07 4.39 -5.90
CA GLY A 460 -8.38 3.15 -6.27
C GLY A 460 -8.28 2.19 -5.09
N ASN A 461 -7.73 2.66 -3.96
CA ASN A 461 -7.72 1.97 -2.67
C ASN A 461 -7.33 2.98 -1.56
N THR A 462 -7.34 2.56 -0.30
CA THR A 462 -7.07 3.43 0.86
C THR A 462 -6.34 2.70 1.99
N TRP A 463 -5.51 3.40 2.77
CA TRP A 463 -4.96 2.85 4.00
C TRP A 463 -5.99 2.69 5.11
N GLU A 464 -7.23 3.19 4.97
CA GLU A 464 -8.29 2.86 5.93
C GLU A 464 -8.58 1.35 5.96
N MET A 465 -8.39 0.65 4.82
CA MET A 465 -8.27 -0.80 4.69
C MET A 465 -7.90 -1.13 3.23
N SER A 466 -6.65 -1.57 3.01
CA SER A 466 -6.08 -1.88 1.68
C SER A 466 -5.93 -3.38 1.41
N ALA A 467 -6.39 -4.24 2.31
CA ALA A 467 -6.24 -5.70 2.17
C ALA A 467 -7.29 -6.33 1.24
N VAL A 468 -8.07 -5.51 0.52
CA VAL A 468 -8.93 -5.91 -0.60
C VAL A 468 -8.66 -4.99 -1.80
N PRO A 469 -9.02 -5.42 -3.03
CA PRO A 469 -8.84 -4.62 -4.24
C PRO A 469 -9.49 -3.23 -4.22
N TYR A 470 -10.65 -3.11 -3.58
CA TYR A 470 -11.38 -1.87 -3.36
C TYR A 470 -12.44 -2.07 -2.26
N LEU A 471 -12.84 -0.98 -1.61
CA LEU A 471 -13.99 -0.96 -0.70
C LEU A 471 -15.28 -0.65 -1.48
N PRO A 472 -16.37 -1.41 -1.29
CA PRO A 472 -17.65 -1.21 -2.01
C PRO A 472 -18.47 -0.04 -1.43
N VAL A 473 -17.88 1.15 -1.38
CA VAL A 473 -18.43 2.38 -0.79
C VAL A 473 -18.71 3.44 -1.87
N LEU A 474 -19.39 3.02 -2.94
CA LEU A 474 -19.50 3.82 -4.16
C LEU A 474 -20.29 5.12 -3.98
N GLU A 475 -21.17 5.24 -2.99
CA GLU A 475 -21.84 6.51 -2.72
C GLU A 475 -20.83 7.58 -2.26
N ASN A 476 -19.85 7.23 -1.41
CA ASN A 476 -18.82 8.18 -1.01
C ASN A 476 -17.98 8.63 -2.21
N VAL A 477 -17.54 7.68 -3.04
CA VAL A 477 -16.74 7.95 -4.24
C VAL A 477 -17.49 8.82 -5.25
N THR A 478 -18.77 8.49 -5.53
CA THR A 478 -19.59 9.25 -6.49
C THR A 478 -19.89 10.66 -5.99
N ARG A 479 -20.19 10.85 -4.69
CA ARG A 479 -20.37 12.18 -4.10
C ARG A 479 -19.10 13.03 -4.18
N HIS A 480 -17.94 12.41 -3.94
CA HIS A 480 -16.66 13.10 -4.06
C HIS A 480 -16.35 13.49 -5.50
N ALA A 481 -16.60 12.59 -6.46
CA ALA A 481 -16.47 12.88 -7.89
C ALA A 481 -17.38 14.04 -8.34
N ALA A 482 -18.62 14.09 -7.84
CA ALA A 482 -19.55 15.18 -8.13
C ALA A 482 -19.03 16.53 -7.61
N ALA A 483 -18.53 16.58 -6.38
CA ALA A 483 -17.95 17.78 -5.79
C ALA A 483 -16.71 18.28 -6.55
N LEU A 484 -15.86 17.37 -7.04
CA LEU A 484 -14.71 17.72 -7.89
C LEU A 484 -15.14 18.28 -9.25
N ARG A 485 -16.16 17.67 -9.86
CA ARG A 485 -16.73 18.13 -11.14
C ARG A 485 -17.27 19.55 -11.02
N GLU A 486 -17.98 19.87 -9.94
CA GLU A 486 -18.53 21.21 -9.67
C GLU A 486 -17.43 22.28 -9.54
N LEU A 487 -16.28 21.93 -8.96
CA LEU A 487 -15.11 22.82 -8.85
C LEU A 487 -14.24 22.88 -10.12
N GLY A 488 -14.63 22.18 -11.19
CA GLY A 488 -13.88 22.12 -12.44
C GLY A 488 -12.56 21.32 -12.35
N VAL A 489 -12.36 20.54 -11.29
CA VAL A 489 -11.18 19.69 -11.11
C VAL A 489 -11.41 18.35 -11.82
N ARG A 490 -10.79 18.16 -12.99
CA ARG A 490 -11.02 16.98 -13.86
C ARG A 490 -9.82 16.05 -13.99
N ASP A 491 -8.63 16.55 -13.70
CA ASP A 491 -7.41 15.75 -13.71
C ASP A 491 -7.24 15.10 -12.33
N LEU A 492 -7.05 13.77 -12.29
CA LEU A 492 -7.07 12.96 -11.08
C LEU A 492 -5.87 12.02 -11.00
N LEU A 493 -5.26 11.94 -9.81
CA LEU A 493 -4.49 10.77 -9.38
C LEU A 493 -5.43 9.88 -8.57
N LEU A 494 -5.73 8.68 -9.09
CA LEU A 494 -6.82 7.83 -8.61
C LEU A 494 -6.52 7.09 -7.30
N GLY A 495 -5.26 7.09 -6.86
CA GLY A 495 -4.80 6.41 -5.67
C GLY A 495 -3.33 6.71 -5.41
N TRP A 496 -2.65 5.85 -4.66
CA TRP A 496 -1.21 5.93 -4.44
C TRP A 496 -0.53 4.55 -4.60
N THR A 497 0.55 4.30 -3.87
CA THR A 497 1.28 3.02 -3.86
C THR A 497 0.44 1.83 -3.42
N THR A 498 -0.72 2.07 -2.79
CA THR A 498 -1.77 1.08 -2.44
C THR A 498 -2.28 0.24 -3.63
N GLY A 499 -1.96 0.65 -4.86
CA GLY A 499 -2.43 0.01 -6.09
C GLY A 499 -3.77 0.56 -6.59
N SER A 500 -4.04 0.34 -7.88
CA SER A 500 -5.35 0.61 -8.48
C SER A 500 -5.83 -0.64 -9.20
N HIS A 501 -6.63 -1.45 -8.51
CA HIS A 501 -7.37 -2.52 -9.18
C HIS A 501 -8.38 -1.91 -10.17
N PRO A 502 -8.62 -2.51 -11.35
CA PRO A 502 -9.71 -2.11 -12.23
C PRO A 502 -11.08 -2.30 -11.54
N SER A 503 -11.54 -1.29 -10.79
CA SER A 503 -12.64 -1.42 -9.84
C SER A 503 -13.87 -0.58 -10.21
N PRO A 504 -15.05 -0.91 -9.64
CA PRO A 504 -16.24 -0.06 -9.72
C PRO A 504 -16.00 1.38 -9.23
N ASN A 505 -15.09 1.60 -8.28
CA ASN A 505 -14.78 2.94 -7.77
C ASN A 505 -14.12 3.83 -8.84
N ILE A 506 -13.22 3.29 -9.66
CA ILE A 506 -12.60 4.04 -10.76
C ILE A 506 -13.62 4.35 -11.85
N ASP A 507 -14.48 3.36 -12.18
CA ASP A 507 -15.58 3.53 -13.13
C ASP A 507 -16.59 4.59 -12.64
N ALA A 508 -16.86 4.63 -11.34
CA ALA A 508 -17.69 5.65 -10.71
C ALA A 508 -17.11 7.06 -10.84
N MET A 509 -15.80 7.25 -10.62
CA MET A 509 -15.15 8.56 -10.82
C MET A 509 -15.36 9.05 -12.26
N ARG A 510 -15.15 8.17 -13.24
CA ARG A 510 -15.37 8.50 -14.65
C ARG A 510 -16.85 8.82 -14.93
N GLU A 511 -17.76 7.95 -14.52
CA GLU A 511 -19.20 8.08 -14.78
C GLU A 511 -19.72 9.43 -14.30
N ILE A 512 -19.42 9.78 -13.06
CA ILE A 512 -19.91 11.03 -12.46
C ILE A 512 -19.23 12.23 -13.11
N ILE A 513 -17.92 12.24 -13.34
CA ILE A 513 -17.24 13.37 -14.01
C ILE A 513 -17.81 13.63 -15.41
N GLU A 514 -18.20 12.56 -16.12
CA GLU A 514 -18.80 12.63 -17.47
C GLU A 514 -20.29 12.98 -17.49
N GLY A 515 -20.96 13.11 -16.34
CA GLY A 515 -22.37 13.53 -16.29
C GLY A 515 -23.38 12.46 -15.83
N GLY A 516 -22.94 11.22 -15.61
CA GLY A 516 -23.81 10.11 -15.19
C GLY A 516 -24.18 10.12 -13.70
N SER A 517 -24.78 9.02 -13.24
CA SER A 517 -25.20 8.81 -11.85
C SER A 517 -24.77 7.43 -11.33
N ILE A 518 -24.98 7.20 -10.02
CA ILE A 518 -24.73 5.88 -9.42
C ILE A 518 -25.69 4.81 -9.97
N GLU A 519 -26.90 5.20 -10.34
CA GLU A 519 -27.90 4.34 -10.99
C GLU A 519 -27.46 3.94 -12.40
N SER A 520 -27.02 4.88 -13.24
CA SER A 520 -26.56 4.57 -14.60
C SER A 520 -25.30 3.69 -14.59
N LEU A 521 -24.44 3.85 -13.57
CA LEU A 521 -23.31 2.95 -13.31
C LEU A 521 -23.80 1.54 -12.98
N ALA A 522 -24.72 1.41 -12.02
CA ALA A 522 -25.23 0.12 -11.58
C ALA A 522 -25.95 -0.64 -12.70
N GLU A 523 -26.78 0.05 -13.49
CA GLU A 523 -27.46 -0.54 -14.66
C GLU A 523 -26.46 -1.05 -15.69
N ARG A 524 -25.40 -0.29 -15.99
CA ARG A 524 -24.35 -0.72 -16.92
C ARG A 524 -23.60 -1.95 -16.41
N ARG A 525 -23.25 -1.97 -15.12
CA ARG A 525 -22.37 -3.01 -14.55
C ARG A 525 -23.10 -4.31 -14.21
N HIS A 526 -24.35 -4.22 -13.76
CA HIS A 526 -25.09 -5.35 -13.21
C HIS A 526 -26.44 -5.61 -13.90
N GLY A 527 -26.81 -4.78 -14.87
CA GLY A 527 -28.09 -4.86 -15.56
C GLY A 527 -29.24 -4.21 -14.78
N PRO A 528 -30.37 -3.92 -15.45
CA PRO A 528 -31.48 -3.15 -14.87
C PRO A 528 -32.19 -3.86 -13.71
N SER A 529 -32.19 -5.20 -13.68
CA SER A 529 -32.82 -5.98 -12.61
C SER A 529 -32.06 -5.88 -11.29
N ALA A 530 -30.73 -6.00 -11.32
CA ALA A 530 -29.91 -5.96 -10.12
C ALA A 530 -29.57 -4.52 -9.67
N ALA A 531 -29.59 -3.54 -10.58
CA ALA A 531 -29.14 -2.17 -10.31
C ALA A 531 -29.77 -1.53 -9.05
N PRO A 532 -31.10 -1.59 -8.81
CA PRO A 532 -31.68 -0.99 -7.60
C PRO A 532 -31.16 -1.63 -6.30
N HIS A 533 -30.86 -2.93 -6.33
CA HIS A 533 -30.35 -3.67 -5.16
C HIS A 533 -28.88 -3.34 -4.91
N VAL A 534 -28.08 -3.28 -5.97
CA VAL A 534 -26.67 -2.88 -5.92
C VAL A 534 -26.50 -1.45 -5.42
N VAL A 535 -27.31 -0.49 -5.90
CA VAL A 535 -27.26 0.90 -5.43
C VAL A 535 -27.60 0.98 -3.94
N ARG A 536 -28.60 0.23 -3.46
CA ARG A 536 -28.92 0.16 -2.02
C ARG A 536 -27.76 -0.40 -1.20
N PHE A 537 -27.13 -1.47 -1.68
CA PHE A 537 -25.95 -2.06 -1.06
C PHE A 537 -24.79 -1.06 -0.97
N TRP A 538 -24.43 -0.39 -2.07
CA TRP A 538 -23.37 0.62 -2.09
C TRP A 538 -23.64 1.79 -1.15
N ARG A 539 -24.89 2.27 -1.07
CA ARG A 539 -25.29 3.33 -0.13
C ARG A 539 -25.15 2.86 1.32
N ALA A 540 -25.62 1.67 1.65
CA ALA A 540 -25.55 1.12 3.00
C ALA A 540 -24.10 0.88 3.47
N CYS A 541 -23.24 0.31 2.62
CA CYS A 541 -21.81 0.19 2.91
C CYS A 541 -21.14 1.55 3.08
N SER A 542 -21.48 2.54 2.24
CA SER A 542 -20.94 3.89 2.35
C SER A 542 -21.38 4.59 3.63
N GLU A 543 -22.64 4.39 4.06
CA GLU A 543 -23.16 4.90 5.32
C GLU A 543 -22.42 4.30 6.52
N ALA A 544 -22.28 2.97 6.55
CA ALA A 544 -21.50 2.30 7.57
C ALA A 544 -20.05 2.81 7.60
N PHE A 545 -19.43 2.98 6.43
CA PHE A 545 -18.03 3.40 6.35
C PHE A 545 -17.81 4.86 6.77
N ARG A 546 -18.82 5.72 6.66
CA ARG A 546 -18.75 7.08 7.20
C ARG A 546 -18.62 7.12 8.72
N GLU A 547 -18.86 6.02 9.45
CA GLU A 547 -18.59 5.92 10.89
C GLU A 547 -17.11 5.62 11.22
N PHE A 548 -16.27 5.31 10.24
CA PHE A 548 -14.86 4.95 10.47
C PHE A 548 -14.14 6.03 11.32
N PRO A 549 -13.45 5.65 12.42
CA PRO A 549 -12.79 6.59 13.32
C PRO A 549 -11.49 7.11 12.71
N TYR A 550 -11.61 7.88 11.64
CA TYR A 550 -10.47 8.36 10.89
C TYR A 550 -9.59 9.27 11.75
N HIS A 551 -8.31 8.96 11.74
CA HIS A 551 -7.18 9.82 12.07
C HIS A 551 -5.97 9.21 11.37
N ILE A 552 -5.05 10.01 10.86
CA ILE A 552 -3.90 9.48 10.10
C ILE A 552 -3.07 8.47 10.91
N GLY A 553 -2.92 8.73 12.22
CA GLY A 553 -2.30 7.78 13.15
C GLY A 553 -3.02 6.45 13.27
N CYS A 554 -4.37 6.43 13.23
CA CYS A 554 -5.14 5.18 13.22
C CYS A 554 -4.89 4.40 11.93
N VAL A 555 -4.99 5.10 10.79
CA VAL A 555 -4.81 4.56 9.45
C VAL A 555 -3.42 3.92 9.27
N TYR A 556 -2.39 4.50 9.89
CA TYR A 556 -1.04 3.95 9.86
C TYR A 556 -0.76 2.87 10.90
N SER A 557 -1.33 2.95 12.10
CA SER A 557 -0.85 2.14 13.23
C SER A 557 -1.77 0.98 13.59
N ALA A 558 -3.07 1.11 13.35
CA ALA A 558 -4.04 0.09 13.72
C ALA A 558 -3.90 -1.17 12.84
N PRO A 559 -4.29 -2.36 13.33
CA PRO A 559 -4.22 -3.62 12.59
C PRO A 559 -5.23 -3.72 11.43
N LEU A 560 -5.57 -2.61 10.78
CA LEU A 560 -6.53 -2.51 9.67
C LEU A 560 -6.14 -3.38 8.48
N GLN A 561 -4.83 -3.52 8.21
CA GLN A 561 -4.33 -4.30 7.07
C GLN A 561 -4.13 -5.78 7.39
N MET A 562 -3.81 -6.09 8.65
CA MET A 562 -3.58 -7.46 9.11
C MET A 562 -4.89 -8.14 9.52
N GLY A 563 -5.89 -7.37 9.97
CA GLY A 563 -7.14 -7.88 10.49
C GLY A 563 -6.91 -9.00 11.53
N PRO A 564 -7.61 -10.14 11.41
CA PRO A 564 -7.42 -11.28 12.29
C PRO A 564 -5.99 -11.82 12.34
N ALA A 565 -5.19 -11.68 11.27
CA ALA A 565 -3.83 -12.23 11.23
C ALA A 565 -2.87 -11.55 12.23
N ASN A 566 -3.21 -10.38 12.80
CA ASN A 566 -2.45 -9.80 13.90
C ASN A 566 -2.58 -10.66 15.16
N PRO A 567 -1.49 -11.20 15.74
CA PRO A 567 -1.59 -12.06 16.92
C PRO A 567 -2.07 -11.33 18.17
N LEU A 568 -2.81 -12.03 19.03
CA LEU A 568 -3.04 -11.59 20.40
C LEU A 568 -1.88 -12.04 21.30
N TRP A 569 -1.59 -11.30 22.36
CA TRP A 569 -0.45 -11.54 23.24
C TRP A 569 -0.90 -11.69 24.69
N GLU A 570 -0.35 -12.68 25.41
CA GLU A 570 -0.63 -12.91 26.83
C GLU A 570 -0.18 -11.73 27.70
N ARG A 571 0.92 -11.09 27.31
CA ARG A 571 1.54 -9.95 27.99
C ARG A 571 1.86 -8.85 26.99
N PRO A 572 1.95 -7.58 27.44
CA PRO A 572 2.35 -6.48 26.57
C PRO A 572 3.66 -6.78 25.84
N THR A 573 3.69 -6.56 24.52
CA THR A 573 4.90 -6.86 23.73
C THR A 573 6.04 -5.86 24.00
N GLY A 574 5.68 -4.62 24.39
CA GLY A 574 6.61 -3.50 24.51
C GLY A 574 7.07 -2.91 23.17
N TYR A 575 6.57 -3.44 22.05
CA TYR A 575 6.83 -2.90 20.72
C TYR A 575 5.80 -1.83 20.35
N ARG A 576 6.24 -0.84 19.57
CA ARG A 576 5.35 0.17 18.99
C ARG A 576 4.82 -0.30 17.64
N ALA A 577 3.58 0.05 17.32
CA ALA A 577 3.01 -0.21 16.01
C ALA A 577 3.84 0.45 14.89
N CYS A 578 4.02 -0.28 13.79
CA CYS A 578 4.71 0.23 12.59
C CYS A 578 3.70 0.80 11.59
N MET A 579 4.12 1.80 10.80
CA MET A 579 3.30 2.38 9.74
C MET A 579 2.92 1.32 8.70
N VAL A 580 1.61 1.06 8.56
CA VAL A 580 0.99 0.06 7.64
C VAL A 580 1.69 -1.30 7.64
N GLY A 581 2.30 -1.67 8.76
CA GLY A 581 3.24 -2.78 8.86
C GLY A 581 2.85 -3.76 9.96
N ILE A 582 3.74 -3.94 10.94
CA ILE A 582 3.50 -4.81 12.11
C ILE A 582 2.77 -4.00 13.21
N PRO A 583 1.51 -4.31 13.56
CA PRO A 583 0.73 -3.52 14.53
C PRO A 583 1.05 -3.84 16.00
N TYR A 584 1.54 -5.04 16.28
CA TYR A 584 1.76 -5.61 17.62
C TYR A 584 0.48 -5.60 18.48
N ASP A 585 0.52 -5.06 19.68
CA ASP A 585 -0.59 -4.87 20.62
C ASP A 585 -0.69 -3.42 21.14
N ASP A 586 -0.14 -2.47 20.37
CA ASP A 586 0.00 -1.06 20.73
C ASP A 586 -1.30 -0.27 20.53
N LEU A 587 -2.32 -0.60 21.33
CA LEU A 587 -3.63 0.05 21.27
C LEU A 587 -3.56 1.58 21.43
N ALA A 588 -2.56 2.09 22.16
CA ALA A 588 -2.35 3.52 22.32
C ALA A 588 -2.04 4.21 20.98
N ALA A 589 -1.17 3.61 20.15
CA ALA A 589 -0.92 4.10 18.80
C ALA A 589 -2.12 3.87 17.86
N TRP A 590 -2.77 2.70 17.94
CA TRP A 590 -3.89 2.35 17.05
C TRP A 590 -5.04 3.33 17.10
N ARG A 591 -5.41 3.77 18.31
CA ARG A 591 -6.55 4.67 18.51
C ARG A 591 -6.21 6.13 18.29
N ALA A 592 -4.91 6.47 18.21
CA ALA A 592 -4.39 7.83 18.19
C ALA A 592 -5.08 8.75 19.23
N VAL A 593 -6.04 9.55 18.78
CA VAL A 593 -6.77 10.53 19.61
C VAL A 593 -8.06 9.98 20.24
N TYR A 594 -8.59 8.86 19.73
CA TYR A 594 -9.86 8.31 20.20
C TYR A 594 -9.70 7.59 21.54
N PRO A 595 -10.63 7.75 22.50
CA PRO A 595 -10.69 6.86 23.66
C PRO A 595 -10.84 5.39 23.24
N PRO A 596 -10.28 4.41 24.00
CA PRO A 596 -10.31 3.00 23.63
C PRO A 596 -11.71 2.47 23.27
N ASP A 597 -12.72 2.77 24.10
CA ASP A 597 -14.09 2.33 23.85
C ASP A 597 -14.72 3.01 22.64
N VAL A 598 -14.47 4.30 22.43
CA VAL A 598 -14.98 5.02 21.26
C VAL A 598 -14.37 4.45 19.97
N PHE A 599 -13.06 4.20 19.96
CA PHE A 599 -12.36 3.60 18.83
C PHE A 599 -12.93 2.22 18.48
N ALA A 600 -13.02 1.33 19.48
CA ALA A 600 -13.57 -0.01 19.29
C ALA A 600 -15.03 0.04 18.84
N SER A 601 -15.88 0.87 19.46
CA SER A 601 -17.29 0.96 19.11
C SER A 601 -17.56 1.60 17.76
N GLN A 602 -16.75 2.56 17.30
CA GLN A 602 -16.88 3.06 15.92
C GLN A 602 -16.54 1.97 14.90
N LEU A 603 -15.51 1.15 15.14
CA LEU A 603 -15.19 0.03 14.26
C LEU A 603 -16.25 -1.09 14.30
N GLU A 604 -16.85 -1.35 15.47
CA GLU A 604 -18.01 -2.24 15.59
C GLU A 604 -19.18 -1.75 14.74
N LYS A 605 -19.51 -0.45 14.80
CA LYS A 605 -20.56 0.14 13.95
C LYS A 605 -20.28 -0.05 12.47
N VAL A 606 -19.04 0.19 12.03
CA VAL A 606 -18.65 -0.02 10.63
C VAL A 606 -18.84 -1.50 10.26
N ALA A 607 -18.30 -2.42 11.05
CA ALA A 607 -18.39 -3.86 10.79
C ALA A 607 -19.85 -4.35 10.72
N THR A 608 -20.67 -4.02 11.73
CA THR A 608 -22.08 -4.38 11.78
C THR A 608 -22.88 -3.76 10.63
N GLY A 609 -22.56 -2.52 10.23
CA GLY A 609 -23.19 -1.88 9.08
C GLY A 609 -22.89 -2.60 7.77
N PHE A 610 -21.65 -3.04 7.54
CA PHE A 610 -21.30 -3.85 6.38
C PHE A 610 -21.98 -5.23 6.39
N GLU A 611 -21.98 -5.93 7.53
CA GLU A 611 -22.67 -7.24 7.66
C GLU A 611 -24.17 -7.10 7.38
N THR A 612 -24.80 -6.03 7.88
CA THR A 612 -26.22 -5.74 7.65
C THR A 612 -26.50 -5.45 6.17
N ALA A 613 -25.67 -4.62 5.53
CA ALA A 613 -25.77 -4.32 4.11
C ALA A 613 -25.60 -5.59 3.26
N LEU A 614 -24.64 -6.45 3.62
CA LEU A 614 -24.35 -7.70 2.93
C LEU A 614 -25.49 -8.71 3.06
N ALA A 615 -26.06 -8.87 4.25
CA ALA A 615 -27.20 -9.76 4.48
C ALA A 615 -28.41 -9.32 3.63
N ALA A 616 -28.77 -8.04 3.70
CA ALA A 616 -29.87 -7.48 2.90
C ALA A 616 -29.62 -7.63 1.39
N PHE A 617 -28.37 -7.52 0.94
CA PHE A 617 -28.01 -7.68 -0.47
C PHE A 617 -28.08 -9.13 -0.95
N ARG A 618 -27.65 -10.09 -0.12
CA ARG A 618 -27.77 -11.53 -0.41
C ARG A 618 -29.22 -11.99 -0.48
N ASP A 619 -30.07 -11.48 0.41
CA ASP A 619 -31.51 -11.78 0.39
C ASP A 619 -32.20 -11.20 -0.86
N ALA A 620 -31.74 -10.03 -1.29
CA ALA A 620 -32.27 -9.31 -2.45
C ALA A 620 -31.87 -9.91 -3.81
N VAL A 621 -30.71 -10.57 -3.90
CA VAL A 621 -30.16 -11.08 -5.17
C VAL A 621 -29.90 -12.57 -5.04
N THR A 622 -30.88 -13.37 -5.44
CA THR A 622 -30.85 -14.84 -5.31
C THR A 622 -29.98 -15.53 -6.35
N GLU A 623 -29.76 -14.90 -7.50
CA GLU A 623 -28.89 -15.41 -8.58
C GLU A 623 -27.77 -14.39 -8.87
N PRO A 624 -26.74 -14.32 -8.01
CA PRO A 624 -25.69 -13.33 -8.15
C PRO A 624 -24.77 -13.66 -9.33
N THR A 625 -24.43 -12.64 -10.13
CA THR A 625 -23.36 -12.74 -11.12
C THR A 625 -22.00 -12.80 -10.44
N HIS A 626 -20.96 -13.20 -11.16
CA HIS A 626 -19.58 -13.21 -10.64
C HIS A 626 -19.16 -11.84 -10.06
N ALA A 627 -19.53 -10.74 -10.70
CA ALA A 627 -19.22 -9.39 -10.20
C ALA A 627 -19.93 -9.10 -8.85
N ILE A 628 -21.16 -9.57 -8.67
CA ILE A 628 -21.88 -9.43 -7.41
C ILE A 628 -21.24 -10.28 -6.31
N VAL A 629 -20.86 -11.53 -6.62
CA VAL A 629 -20.16 -12.41 -5.67
C VAL A 629 -18.84 -11.78 -5.22
N GLU A 630 -18.10 -11.17 -6.14
CA GLU A 630 -16.85 -10.46 -5.84
C GLU A 630 -17.09 -9.27 -4.88
N GLU A 631 -18.08 -8.43 -5.16
CA GLU A 631 -18.42 -7.30 -4.29
C GLU A 631 -18.86 -7.74 -2.89
N GLN A 632 -19.64 -8.83 -2.81
CA GLN A 632 -20.02 -9.45 -1.55
C GLN A 632 -18.81 -9.94 -0.75
N ALA A 633 -17.84 -10.58 -1.41
CA ALA A 633 -16.62 -11.07 -0.78
C ALA A 633 -15.76 -9.92 -0.22
N PHE A 634 -15.61 -8.82 -0.96
CA PHE A 634 -14.83 -7.67 -0.49
C PHE A 634 -15.52 -6.90 0.64
N ALA A 635 -16.84 -6.77 0.62
CA ALA A 635 -17.59 -6.23 1.76
C ALA A 635 -17.46 -7.12 3.01
N GLU A 636 -17.53 -8.44 2.85
CA GLU A 636 -17.38 -9.37 3.98
C GLU A 636 -15.96 -9.31 4.57
N ALA A 637 -14.94 -9.30 3.72
CA ALA A 637 -13.56 -9.15 4.17
C ALA A 637 -13.35 -7.83 4.93
N ALA A 638 -13.88 -6.71 4.42
CA ALA A 638 -13.84 -5.42 5.11
C ALA A 638 -14.53 -5.48 6.48
N ALA A 639 -15.74 -6.06 6.56
CA ALA A 639 -16.47 -6.24 7.81
C ALA A 639 -15.66 -7.05 8.84
N ILE A 640 -15.04 -8.16 8.41
CA ILE A 640 -14.20 -9.00 9.26
C ILE A 640 -12.99 -8.21 9.78
N HIS A 641 -12.34 -7.43 8.92
CA HIS A 641 -11.20 -6.60 9.32
C HIS A 641 -11.60 -5.59 10.41
N PHE A 642 -12.67 -4.83 10.22
CA PHE A 642 -13.11 -3.84 11.21
C PHE A 642 -13.58 -4.48 12.51
N ALA A 643 -14.32 -5.60 12.43
CA ALA A 643 -14.71 -6.38 13.61
C ALA A 643 -13.49 -6.90 14.38
N SER A 644 -12.45 -7.31 13.66
CA SER A 644 -11.23 -7.82 14.27
C SER A 644 -10.46 -6.73 15.00
N VAL A 645 -10.30 -5.54 14.41
CA VAL A 645 -9.63 -4.43 15.10
C VAL A 645 -10.38 -4.04 16.38
N ALA A 646 -11.72 -4.04 16.36
CA ALA A 646 -12.51 -3.80 17.56
C ALA A 646 -12.31 -4.90 18.63
N ASN A 647 -12.38 -6.17 18.23
CA ASN A 647 -12.16 -7.30 19.13
C ASN A 647 -10.77 -7.28 19.75
N GLN A 648 -9.73 -7.01 18.97
CA GLN A 648 -8.35 -6.93 19.46
C GLN A 648 -8.15 -5.73 20.39
N SER A 649 -8.77 -4.59 20.10
CA SER A 649 -8.75 -3.44 21.01
C SER A 649 -9.35 -3.81 22.37
N ARG A 650 -10.49 -4.50 22.39
CA ARG A 650 -11.11 -5.00 23.62
C ARG A 650 -10.31 -6.12 24.29
N ALA A 651 -9.62 -6.95 23.52
CA ALA A 651 -8.76 -8.00 24.05
C ALA A 651 -7.55 -7.41 24.80
N VAL A 652 -6.93 -6.36 24.24
CA VAL A 652 -5.84 -5.62 24.92
C VAL A 652 -6.33 -5.01 26.22
N VAL A 653 -7.50 -4.34 26.21
CA VAL A 653 -8.10 -3.78 27.43
C VAL A 653 -8.40 -4.87 28.47
N ALA A 654 -9.01 -5.98 28.06
CA ALA A 654 -9.33 -7.09 28.96
C ALA A 654 -8.08 -7.73 29.56
N ARG A 655 -7.03 -7.94 28.76
CA ARG A 655 -5.75 -8.46 29.22
C ARG A 655 -5.12 -7.54 30.25
N ASP A 656 -5.04 -6.24 29.96
CA ASP A 656 -4.40 -5.27 30.84
C ASP A 656 -5.19 -5.08 32.16
N ALA A 657 -6.51 -5.31 32.12
CA ALA A 657 -7.37 -5.36 33.30
C ALA A 657 -7.33 -6.70 34.06
N GLY A 658 -6.68 -7.74 33.53
CA GLY A 658 -6.69 -9.09 34.11
C GLY A 658 -8.03 -9.82 34.02
N ASP A 659 -8.91 -9.43 33.09
CA ASP A 659 -10.20 -10.07 32.86
C ASP A 659 -10.07 -11.26 31.90
N SER A 660 -9.73 -12.42 32.46
CA SER A 660 -9.57 -13.66 31.71
C SER A 660 -10.83 -14.11 30.97
N ALA A 661 -12.03 -13.81 31.48
CA ALA A 661 -13.28 -14.21 30.86
C ALA A 661 -13.57 -13.38 29.62
N ALA A 662 -13.42 -12.05 29.71
CA ALA A 662 -13.53 -11.16 28.57
C ALA A 662 -12.46 -11.47 27.51
N LEU A 663 -11.21 -11.71 27.93
CA LEU A 663 -10.12 -12.07 27.01
C LEU A 663 -10.42 -13.39 26.27
N ALA A 664 -10.87 -14.42 26.97
CA ALA A 664 -11.24 -15.69 26.35
C ALA A 664 -12.41 -15.53 25.36
N SER A 665 -13.42 -14.71 25.70
CA SER A 665 -14.51 -14.38 24.78
C SER A 665 -14.02 -13.67 23.52
N ARG A 666 -13.06 -12.74 23.63
CA ARG A 666 -12.47 -12.07 22.47
C ARG A 666 -11.63 -13.02 21.62
N CYS A 667 -10.88 -13.93 22.23
CA CYS A 667 -10.12 -14.95 21.51
C CYS A 667 -11.03 -15.86 20.66
N ASP A 668 -12.18 -16.28 21.20
CA ASP A 668 -13.13 -17.11 20.44
C ASP A 668 -13.75 -16.35 19.27
N ALA A 669 -14.14 -15.08 19.48
CA ALA A 669 -14.64 -14.22 18.41
C ALA A 669 -13.59 -14.02 17.30
N GLU A 670 -12.34 -13.76 17.67
CA GLU A 670 -11.22 -13.61 16.73
C GLU A 670 -10.93 -14.89 15.95
N ALA A 671 -10.97 -16.07 16.60
CA ALA A 671 -10.77 -17.35 15.93
C ALA A 671 -11.85 -17.59 14.86
N LYS A 672 -13.11 -17.25 15.14
CA LYS A 672 -14.21 -17.35 14.17
C LYS A 672 -14.02 -16.41 12.99
N LEU A 673 -13.58 -15.18 13.23
CA LEU A 673 -13.25 -14.22 12.16
C LEU A 673 -12.09 -14.72 11.29
N ALA A 674 -11.05 -15.30 11.88
CA ALA A 674 -9.93 -15.86 11.14
C ALA A 674 -10.35 -17.01 10.21
N VAL A 675 -11.22 -17.92 10.68
CA VAL A 675 -11.79 -19.00 9.84
C VAL A 675 -12.62 -18.44 8.68
N ARG A 676 -13.47 -17.44 8.94
CA ARG A 676 -14.26 -16.79 7.88
C ARG A 676 -13.37 -16.13 6.82
N LEU A 677 -12.36 -15.39 7.26
CA LEU A 677 -11.43 -14.72 6.35
C LEU A 677 -10.57 -15.71 5.56
N HIS A 678 -10.20 -16.85 6.17
CA HIS A 678 -9.49 -17.93 5.49
C HIS A 678 -10.34 -18.49 4.35
N ALA A 679 -11.64 -18.74 4.59
CA ALA A 679 -12.55 -19.22 3.57
C ALA A 679 -12.69 -18.23 2.39
N LEU A 680 -12.69 -16.93 2.66
CA LEU A 680 -12.69 -15.88 1.61
C LEU A 680 -11.38 -15.89 0.84
N GLN A 681 -10.23 -15.76 1.51
CA GLN A 681 -8.92 -15.71 0.86
C GLN A 681 -8.61 -17.00 0.08
N SER A 682 -9.09 -18.15 0.56
CA SER A 682 -8.97 -19.44 -0.10
C SER A 682 -9.54 -19.41 -1.53
N ARG A 683 -10.56 -18.61 -1.80
CA ARG A 683 -11.21 -18.51 -3.12
C ARG A 683 -10.90 -17.21 -3.83
N GLU A 684 -10.22 -16.30 -3.15
CA GLU A 684 -9.95 -14.95 -3.61
C GLU A 684 -8.54 -14.52 -3.20
N SER A 685 -7.57 -14.87 -4.03
CA SER A 685 -6.14 -14.60 -3.83
C SER A 685 -5.80 -13.11 -3.75
N ARG A 686 -6.71 -12.19 -4.12
CA ARG A 686 -6.50 -10.76 -3.94
C ARG A 686 -6.69 -10.30 -2.48
N VAL A 687 -7.44 -11.05 -1.67
CA VAL A 687 -7.63 -10.73 -0.24
C VAL A 687 -6.29 -10.90 0.49
N GLY A 688 -5.94 -9.91 1.31
CA GLY A 688 -4.68 -9.81 2.03
C GLY A 688 -3.51 -9.25 1.22
N PHE A 689 -3.68 -9.00 -0.09
CA PHE A 689 -2.63 -8.46 -0.96
C PHE A 689 -2.76 -6.95 -1.16
N GLU A 690 -1.62 -6.25 -1.15
CA GLU A 690 -1.48 -4.85 -1.55
C GLU A 690 -0.12 -4.64 -2.25
N ALA A 691 -0.04 -3.70 -3.22
CA ALA A 691 1.10 -3.60 -4.13
C ALA A 691 2.45 -3.29 -3.43
N SER A 692 2.47 -2.36 -2.47
CA SER A 692 3.68 -1.90 -1.77
C SER A 692 4.05 -2.71 -0.51
N ASN A 693 3.15 -3.56 -0.01
CA ASN A 693 3.35 -4.43 1.15
C ASN A 693 3.28 -5.93 0.84
N GLN A 694 2.91 -6.28 -0.40
CA GLN A 694 2.60 -7.63 -0.86
C GLN A 694 1.48 -8.25 0.00
N TYR A 695 1.58 -9.53 0.36
CA TYR A 695 0.61 -10.15 1.25
C TYR A 695 0.88 -9.73 2.70
N TYR A 696 -0.03 -8.95 3.30
CA TYR A 696 -0.08 -8.70 4.75
C TYR A 696 -0.14 -10.00 5.53
N TYR A 697 -0.99 -10.92 5.04
CA TYR A 697 -1.17 -12.26 5.56
C TYR A 697 -1.44 -13.25 4.43
N THR A 698 -1.11 -14.51 4.68
CA THR A 698 -1.47 -15.65 3.84
C THR A 698 -2.46 -16.54 4.60
N PRO A 699 -3.06 -17.56 3.94
CA PRO A 699 -3.98 -18.47 4.60
C PRO A 699 -3.41 -19.10 5.88
N HIS A 700 -2.12 -19.45 5.91
CA HIS A 700 -1.46 -19.97 7.11
C HIS A 700 -1.36 -18.99 8.29
N ASP A 701 -1.35 -17.67 8.07
CA ASP A 701 -1.38 -16.70 9.18
C ASP A 701 -2.77 -16.67 9.84
N LEU A 702 -3.83 -16.93 9.07
CA LEU A 702 -5.20 -17.02 9.58
C LEU A 702 -5.40 -18.33 10.36
N VAL A 703 -4.79 -19.42 9.91
CA VAL A 703 -4.70 -20.68 10.68
C VAL A 703 -3.86 -20.46 11.95
N GLU A 704 -2.73 -19.76 11.85
CA GLU A 704 -1.90 -19.39 13.01
C GLU A 704 -2.69 -18.59 14.04
N LYS A 705 -3.53 -17.64 13.61
CA LYS A 705 -4.41 -16.88 14.51
C LYS A 705 -5.35 -17.79 15.30
N VAL A 706 -5.92 -18.82 14.70
CA VAL A 706 -6.77 -19.79 15.43
C VAL A 706 -5.95 -20.50 16.51
N VAL A 707 -4.74 -20.95 16.17
CA VAL A 707 -3.82 -21.59 17.14
C VAL A 707 -3.44 -20.63 18.27
N ASN A 708 -3.16 -19.36 17.94
CA ASN A 708 -2.88 -18.29 18.89
C ASN A 708 -4.06 -18.05 19.86
N CYS A 709 -5.27 -17.88 19.35
CA CYS A 709 -6.47 -17.68 20.17
C CYS A 709 -6.73 -18.87 21.09
N ARG A 710 -6.67 -20.11 20.59
CA ARG A 710 -6.91 -21.30 21.42
C ARG A 710 -5.85 -21.51 22.49
N ARG A 711 -4.59 -21.15 22.20
CA ARG A 711 -3.53 -21.14 23.23
C ARG A 711 -3.84 -20.14 24.34
N LEU A 712 -4.19 -18.90 23.99
CA LEU A 712 -4.49 -17.86 24.97
C LEU A 712 -5.72 -18.19 25.81
N GLU A 713 -6.76 -18.76 25.21
CA GLU A 713 -7.92 -19.23 25.95
C GLU A 713 -7.56 -20.30 26.99
N ALA A 714 -6.71 -21.26 26.62
CA ALA A 714 -6.28 -22.31 27.55
C ALA A 714 -5.52 -21.71 28.74
N LEU A 715 -4.65 -20.71 28.50
CA LEU A 715 -3.92 -19.98 29.55
C LEU A 715 -4.84 -19.12 30.42
N ALA A 716 -5.81 -18.43 29.81
CA ALA A 716 -6.80 -17.62 30.52
C ALA A 716 -7.72 -18.47 31.42
N ARG A 717 -8.07 -19.69 31.00
CA ARG A 717 -8.86 -20.62 31.83
C ARG A 717 -8.02 -21.29 32.93
N GLY A 718 -6.76 -21.63 32.64
CA GLY A 718 -5.84 -22.25 33.62
C GLY A 718 -5.37 -21.31 34.73
N SER A 719 -5.39 -20.00 34.51
CA SER A 719 -5.09 -18.98 35.54
C SER A 719 -6.26 -18.70 36.50
N GLY A 720 -7.47 -19.15 36.17
CA GLY A 720 -8.68 -18.98 36.99
C GLY A 720 -8.84 -20.01 38.12
N THR A 721 -8.03 -21.06 38.18
CA THR A 721 -8.09 -22.13 39.19
C THR A 721 -7.03 -22.02 40.28
N SER A 722 -6.29 -20.92 40.34
CA SER A 722 -5.39 -20.60 41.46
C SER A 722 -5.80 -19.27 42.10
N LYS A 723 -6.91 -19.30 42.85
CA LYS A 723 -7.23 -18.35 43.92
C LYS A 723 -7.86 -19.08 45.08
#